data_AF-A0A537V6G1-F1
#
_entry.id   AF-A0A537V6G1-F1
#
_cell.length_a   1.000
_cell.length_b   1.000
_cell.length_c   1.000
_cell.angle_alpha   90.00
_cell.angle_beta   90.00
_cell.angle_gamma   90.00
#
_symmetry.space_group_name_H-M   'P 1'
#
loop_
_entity.id
_entity.type
_entity.pdbx_description
1 polymer ?
#
loop_
_entity_poly.entity_id
_entity_poly.type
_entity_poly.pdbx_seq_one_letter_code
_entity_poly.pdbx_strand_id
1 'polypeptide(L)'
;RNYKHTIEVVVDRLVAKPDIRRRVADSIEQALELAEGIASVAVVTHEGHEEVQTFSQKLACTYCGLSFDELAPRNFSFNSPYGACPTCDGLGTRLEVDPELVVPEPDLSINEGAIAPWASSSLEYWYRVLQAVGDAHGFDLDTPWKKLPKKARDILLDGSEESIYVKYKNRYGRQRAYWTTFEGILPNIERRYRETESDAAREKLEQFMREIPCRACRGQRLRPETLAVTIGDRNIADVTDLSIRDALAFTGDMGLSEREEMIAARLVKEIRARLGFLVDVGLDYLTLGRAAGTLAGGEAQRIRLATQIGSGLVGVLYILDEPSIGLHQRDNRRLLDTLIRLRDLGNTLIVVEHDEATIVAADHIVDIGPGAGEHGGEIVYSGELKGLLEADASLTGAYLSGRRTIPVPEVRRQPGERVLRMEGVREHNLQNVNVQIPLGLLVCVTGVSGSGKSTLVQDVLLRALMQKVYRSRLLPGRHKKLIGWEQVDKVIDIDQSPIGRTPRSNPATYTGVFDHVRKLYAQVPEARIRGFQPGRFSFNVRGGRCENCAGDGQIKIEMHFLPDVYVTCEVCKGRRYNRETLEVKYKGRSISDVLAMSVDEALEFFQNIPPIKRQMETLSDVGLGYIKLGQPAPTLSGGEAQRIKLASELHKRATGNTLYVLDEPTTGLHFEDIRKLLQVLQRLVSAGNTVLVIEHNLDVVKTADWIVDLGPEGGDQGGKVVAVGTPEEVAADPDSHTGRFLAEVLGSLPLTVAGAARGSTTR
;
A
#
# COMPACT_ATOMS: atom_id res chain seq x y z
N ARG A 1 57.72 23.68 -14.27
CA ARG A 1 57.25 24.21 -12.97
C ARG A 1 56.10 25.13 -13.29
N ASN A 2 54.87 24.73 -12.98
CA ASN A 2 53.70 25.55 -13.26
C ASN A 2 53.34 26.25 -11.95
N TYR A 3 53.50 27.57 -11.89
CA TYR A 3 53.11 28.40 -10.75
C TYR A 3 51.71 28.93 -11.02
N LYS A 4 50.82 28.85 -10.01
CA LYS A 4 49.55 29.55 -10.05
C LYS A 4 49.81 31.03 -9.77
N HIS A 5 49.25 31.92 -10.57
CA HIS A 5 49.33 33.36 -10.40
C HIS A 5 47.94 33.90 -10.05
N THR A 6 47.86 34.76 -9.04
CA THR A 6 46.69 35.60 -8.77
C THR A 6 47.00 36.98 -9.31
N ILE A 7 46.23 37.44 -10.29
CA ILE A 7 46.41 38.74 -10.95
C ILE A 7 45.14 39.53 -10.73
N GLU A 8 45.23 40.60 -9.95
CA GLU A 8 44.13 41.52 -9.66
C GLU A 8 44.45 42.88 -10.26
N VAL A 9 43.52 43.42 -11.05
CA VAL A 9 43.68 44.71 -11.71
C VAL A 9 42.98 45.77 -10.89
N VAL A 10 43.73 46.77 -10.43
CA VAL A 10 43.16 47.92 -9.73
C VAL A 10 42.50 48.84 -10.75
N VAL A 11 41.16 48.87 -10.75
CA VAL A 11 40.35 49.64 -11.72
C VAL A 11 40.22 51.11 -11.30
N ASP A 12 39.91 51.39 -10.02
CA ASP A 12 39.88 52.76 -9.48
C ASP A 12 40.19 52.76 -7.97
N ARG A 13 40.50 53.94 -7.41
CA ARG A 13 40.65 54.18 -5.97
C ARG A 13 39.71 55.30 -5.56
N LEU A 14 38.75 54.98 -4.71
CA LEU A 14 37.63 55.86 -4.38
C LEU A 14 37.66 56.25 -2.89
N VAL A 15 37.21 57.48 -2.59
CA VAL A 15 37.00 57.96 -1.22
C VAL A 15 35.50 58.14 -1.02
N ALA A 16 34.92 57.52 0.01
CA ALA A 16 33.49 57.58 0.27
C ALA A 16 33.03 59.03 0.51
N LYS A 17 32.28 59.59 -0.44
CA LYS A 17 31.67 60.93 -0.41
C LYS A 17 30.22 60.85 -0.91
N PRO A 18 29.31 61.75 -0.50
CA PRO A 18 27.88 61.69 -0.86
C PRO A 18 27.60 61.72 -2.38
N ASP A 19 28.51 62.32 -3.14
CA ASP A 19 28.41 62.64 -4.58
C ASP A 19 29.13 61.64 -5.51
N ILE A 20 29.71 60.57 -4.97
CA ILE A 20 30.57 59.64 -5.75
C ILE A 20 29.83 58.48 -6.43
N ARG A 21 28.51 58.37 -6.26
CA ARG A 21 27.70 57.21 -6.72
C ARG A 21 27.89 56.87 -8.20
N ARG A 22 27.93 57.88 -9.07
CA ARG A 22 28.11 57.67 -10.52
C ARG A 22 29.48 57.06 -10.83
N ARG A 23 30.54 57.58 -10.20
CA ARG A 23 31.90 57.07 -10.38
C ARG A 23 32.06 55.66 -9.83
N VAL A 24 31.44 55.36 -8.68
CA VAL A 24 31.40 53.98 -8.13
C VAL A 24 30.73 53.03 -9.11
N ALA A 25 29.59 53.41 -9.70
CA ALA A 25 28.90 52.59 -10.68
C ALA A 25 29.77 52.33 -11.91
N ASP A 26 30.36 53.38 -12.51
CA ASP A 26 31.23 53.27 -13.69
C ASP A 26 32.45 52.35 -13.40
N SER A 27 33.09 52.50 -12.23
CA SER A 27 34.23 51.66 -11.83
C SER A 27 33.84 50.19 -11.59
N ILE A 28 32.66 49.94 -11.00
CA ILE A 28 32.17 48.58 -10.78
C ILE A 28 31.79 47.92 -12.11
N GLU A 29 31.10 48.63 -13.02
CA GLU A 29 30.79 48.13 -14.36
C GLU A 29 32.06 47.77 -15.13
N GLN A 30 33.06 48.66 -15.12
CA GLN A 30 34.34 48.40 -15.78
C GLN A 30 35.08 47.21 -15.16
N ALA A 31 35.08 47.07 -13.83
CA ALA A 31 35.68 45.92 -13.16
C ALA A 31 34.98 44.61 -13.53
N LEU A 32 33.64 44.61 -13.57
CA LEU A 32 32.84 43.45 -13.95
C LEU A 32 33.08 43.08 -15.42
N GLU A 33 33.19 44.04 -16.35
CA GLU A 33 33.52 43.77 -17.75
C GLU A 33 34.92 43.18 -17.92
N LEU A 34 35.92 43.73 -17.23
CA LEU A 34 37.32 43.30 -17.32
C LEU A 34 37.56 41.89 -16.76
N ALA A 35 36.76 41.46 -15.78
CA ALA A 35 36.92 40.19 -15.08
C ALA A 35 35.70 39.25 -15.24
N GLU A 36 35.06 39.29 -16.42
CA GLU A 36 33.99 38.37 -16.84
C GLU A 36 32.81 38.21 -15.85
N GLY A 37 32.49 39.31 -15.16
CA GLY A 37 31.40 39.43 -14.20
C GLY A 37 31.83 39.25 -12.74
N ILE A 38 33.09 39.46 -12.37
CA ILE A 38 33.59 39.48 -10.99
C ILE A 38 34.23 40.83 -10.67
N ALA A 39 33.97 41.41 -9.50
CA ALA A 39 34.61 42.63 -9.04
C ALA A 39 34.92 42.54 -7.54
N SER A 40 36.16 42.86 -7.14
CA SER A 40 36.54 42.92 -5.72
C SER A 40 36.73 44.36 -5.28
N VAL A 41 36.18 44.71 -4.12
CA VAL A 41 36.29 46.04 -3.50
C VAL A 41 37.03 45.89 -2.18
N ALA A 42 38.23 46.45 -2.10
CA ALA A 42 38.98 46.55 -0.85
C ALA A 42 38.58 47.83 -0.10
N VAL A 43 37.86 47.68 1.01
CA VAL A 43 37.48 48.76 1.90
C VAL A 43 38.58 48.97 2.93
N VAL A 44 39.30 50.09 2.82
CA VAL A 44 40.35 50.46 3.78
C VAL A 44 39.78 51.48 4.75
N THR A 45 39.65 51.09 6.02
CA THR A 45 39.23 51.99 7.11
C THR A 45 40.38 52.90 7.54
N HIS A 46 40.06 54.02 8.20
CA HIS A 46 41.07 54.96 8.72
C HIS A 46 42.02 54.34 9.77
N GLU A 47 41.62 53.23 10.38
CA GLU A 47 42.42 52.46 11.35
C GLU A 47 43.35 51.43 10.68
N GLY A 48 43.38 51.36 9.35
CA GLY A 48 44.26 50.48 8.58
C GLY A 48 43.72 49.05 8.41
N HIS A 49 42.49 48.77 8.82
CA HIS A 49 41.83 47.50 8.50
C HIS A 49 41.36 47.50 7.03
N GLU A 50 41.81 46.50 6.28
CA GLU A 50 41.43 46.22 4.90
C GLU A 50 40.44 45.04 4.87
N GLU A 51 39.22 45.30 4.42
CA GLU A 51 38.19 44.29 4.21
C GLU A 51 37.90 44.18 2.71
N VAL A 52 38.16 43.01 2.11
CA VAL A 52 37.92 42.78 0.68
C VAL A 52 36.55 42.12 0.50
N GLN A 53 35.66 42.79 -0.23
CA GLN A 53 34.34 42.27 -0.59
C GLN A 53 34.30 41.97 -2.09
N THR A 54 34.00 40.73 -2.46
CA THR A 54 33.90 40.30 -3.86
C THR A 54 32.44 40.19 -4.30
N PHE A 55 32.13 40.76 -5.45
CA PHE A 55 30.84 40.79 -6.11
C PHE A 55 30.90 40.00 -7.42
N SER A 56 29.79 39.36 -7.80
CA SER A 56 29.65 38.73 -9.11
C SER A 56 28.29 39.06 -9.75
N GLN A 57 28.28 39.25 -11.07
CA GLN A 57 27.05 39.38 -11.88
C GLN A 57 26.37 38.03 -12.14
N LYS A 58 27.13 36.93 -12.12
CA LYS A 58 26.59 35.58 -12.24
C LYS A 58 26.28 35.08 -10.82
N LEU A 59 25.28 34.22 -10.68
CA LEU A 59 25.09 33.46 -9.45
C LEU A 59 26.29 32.50 -9.34
N ALA A 60 27.43 32.97 -8.83
CA ALA A 60 28.64 32.18 -8.74
C ALA A 60 29.28 32.34 -7.37
N CYS A 61 29.75 31.23 -6.81
CA CYS A 61 30.48 31.26 -5.56
C CYS A 61 31.87 31.87 -5.79
N THR A 62 32.16 32.97 -5.11
CA THR A 62 33.41 33.73 -5.22
C THR A 62 34.64 32.96 -4.69
N TYR A 63 34.43 31.92 -3.88
CA TYR A 63 35.51 31.11 -3.30
C TYR A 63 35.87 29.86 -4.12
N CYS A 64 34.89 29.22 -4.77
CA CYS A 64 35.10 27.96 -5.48
C CYS A 64 34.79 28.01 -6.98
N GLY A 65 34.28 29.13 -7.50
CA GLY A 65 34.03 29.34 -8.93
C GLY A 65 32.84 28.54 -9.49
N LEU A 66 32.04 27.90 -8.63
CA LEU A 66 30.82 27.22 -9.04
C LEU A 66 29.80 28.26 -9.50
N SER A 67 29.35 28.16 -10.75
CA SER A 67 28.27 28.97 -11.32
C SER A 67 26.96 28.20 -11.23
N PHE A 68 25.90 28.90 -10.84
CA PHE A 68 24.53 28.42 -10.75
C PHE A 68 23.72 29.02 -11.91
N ASP A 69 22.76 28.23 -12.40
CA ASP A 69 21.74 28.73 -13.33
C ASP A 69 20.78 29.68 -12.60
N GLU A 70 20.06 30.50 -13.38
CA GLU A 70 18.98 31.31 -12.83
C GLU A 70 17.93 30.42 -12.14
N LEU A 71 17.62 30.75 -10.88
CA LEU A 71 16.68 29.98 -10.07
C LEU A 71 15.26 30.14 -10.60
N ALA A 72 14.74 29.09 -11.22
CA ALA A 72 13.35 28.99 -11.66
C ALA A 72 12.64 27.79 -11.01
N PRO A 73 11.30 27.77 -10.93
CA PRO A 73 10.55 26.66 -10.33
C PRO A 73 10.90 25.27 -10.91
N ARG A 74 11.27 25.20 -12.20
CA ARG A 74 11.70 23.96 -12.86
C ARG A 74 12.98 23.35 -12.25
N ASN A 75 13.87 24.17 -11.67
CA ASN A 75 15.08 23.71 -11.01
C ASN A 75 14.76 22.95 -9.71
N PHE A 76 13.57 23.15 -9.15
CA PHE A 76 13.07 22.48 -7.95
C PHE A 76 12.17 21.28 -8.27
N SER A 77 12.02 20.90 -9.55
CA SER A 77 11.23 19.76 -9.97
C SER A 77 12.13 18.55 -10.24
N PHE A 78 11.90 17.45 -9.52
CA PHE A 78 12.53 16.16 -9.79
C PHE A 78 11.99 15.47 -11.05
N ASN A 79 10.89 15.97 -11.63
CA ASN A 79 10.36 15.51 -12.92
C ASN A 79 10.96 16.28 -14.11
N SER A 80 11.91 17.19 -13.85
CA SER A 80 12.56 17.99 -14.87
C SER A 80 14.06 17.71 -14.86
N PRO A 81 14.72 17.52 -16.02
CA PRO A 81 16.16 17.25 -16.07
C PRO A 81 17.02 18.37 -15.48
N TYR A 82 16.47 19.59 -15.37
CA TYR A 82 17.13 20.74 -14.75
C TYR A 82 17.26 20.61 -13.22
N GLY A 83 16.29 19.98 -12.55
CA GLY A 83 16.28 19.81 -11.09
C GLY A 83 16.56 18.39 -10.62
N ALA A 84 16.33 17.39 -11.47
CA ALA A 84 16.47 15.98 -11.16
C ALA A 84 17.94 15.58 -10.89
N CYS A 85 18.13 14.73 -9.89
CA CYS A 85 19.42 14.09 -9.61
C CYS A 85 19.85 13.25 -10.82
N PRO A 86 21.03 13.48 -11.42
CA PRO A 86 21.47 12.80 -12.64
C PRO A 86 21.75 11.31 -12.44
N THR A 87 21.99 10.86 -11.20
CA THR A 87 22.32 9.47 -10.89
C THR A 87 21.09 8.55 -10.83
N CYS A 88 19.94 9.09 -10.44
CA CYS A 88 18.69 8.33 -10.32
C CYS A 88 17.55 8.92 -11.16
N ASP A 89 17.84 9.88 -12.03
CA ASP A 89 16.87 10.59 -12.88
C ASP A 89 15.64 11.09 -12.09
N GLY A 90 15.88 11.66 -10.90
CA GLY A 90 14.80 12.17 -10.06
C GLY A 90 13.97 11.13 -9.29
N LEU A 91 14.24 9.82 -9.41
CA LEU A 91 13.52 8.78 -8.65
C LEU A 91 13.80 8.85 -7.14
N GLY A 92 15.05 9.17 -6.78
CA GLY A 92 15.52 9.20 -5.38
C GLY A 92 15.93 7.84 -4.85
N THR A 93 15.45 6.75 -5.45
CA THR A 93 15.86 5.38 -5.13
C THR A 93 16.67 4.76 -6.27
N ARG A 94 17.40 3.70 -5.95
CA ARG A 94 18.01 2.78 -6.92
C ARG A 94 17.75 1.36 -6.46
N LEU A 95 17.52 0.47 -7.42
CA LEU A 95 17.49 -0.97 -7.16
C LEU A 95 18.94 -1.46 -7.06
N GLU A 96 19.33 -1.94 -5.89
CA GLU A 96 20.60 -2.65 -5.66
C GLU A 96 20.31 -4.09 -5.19
N VAL A 97 21.20 -5.03 -5.50
CA VAL A 97 21.05 -6.43 -5.05
C VAL A 97 21.26 -6.50 -3.55
N ASP A 98 20.33 -7.10 -2.81
CA ASP A 98 20.41 -7.22 -1.35
C ASP A 98 20.94 -8.61 -0.96
N PRO A 99 22.08 -8.71 -0.24
CA PRO A 99 22.60 -9.99 0.23
C PRO A 99 21.62 -10.79 1.09
N GLU A 100 20.72 -10.14 1.83
CA GLU A 100 19.71 -10.81 2.67
C GLU A 100 18.62 -11.47 1.82
N LEU A 101 18.28 -10.92 0.65
CA LEU A 101 17.36 -11.55 -0.31
C LEU A 101 17.99 -12.74 -1.02
N VAL A 102 19.30 -12.65 -1.27
CA VAL A 102 20.07 -13.72 -1.92
C VAL A 102 20.21 -14.91 -0.97
N VAL A 103 20.41 -14.66 0.32
CA VAL A 103 20.56 -15.68 1.36
C VAL A 103 19.49 -15.50 2.46
N PRO A 104 18.25 -15.91 2.20
CA PRO A 104 17.13 -15.69 3.12
C PRO A 104 17.22 -16.52 4.41
N GLU A 105 17.85 -17.69 4.36
CA GLU A 105 17.99 -18.59 5.51
C GLU A 105 19.47 -18.90 5.80
N PRO A 106 20.16 -18.08 6.62
CA PRO A 106 21.57 -18.26 6.95
C PRO A 106 21.91 -19.54 7.73
N ASP A 107 20.90 -20.21 8.29
CA ASP A 107 21.08 -21.45 9.05
C ASP A 107 21.13 -22.70 8.15
N LEU A 108 20.76 -22.57 6.87
CA LEU A 108 20.91 -23.63 5.86
C LEU A 108 22.32 -23.64 5.28
N SER A 109 22.77 -24.81 4.84
CA SER A 109 23.96 -24.96 4.01
C SER A 109 23.70 -24.59 2.55
N ILE A 110 24.75 -24.40 1.75
CA ILE A 110 24.62 -24.07 0.33
C ILE A 110 23.92 -25.22 -0.41
N ASN A 111 24.21 -26.47 -0.05
CA ASN A 111 23.61 -27.67 -0.63
C ASN A 111 22.13 -27.84 -0.27
N GLU A 112 21.71 -27.34 0.90
CA GLU A 112 20.30 -27.29 1.31
C GLU A 112 19.53 -26.12 0.68
N GLY A 113 20.21 -25.29 -0.12
CA GLY A 113 19.59 -24.19 -0.87
C GLY A 113 19.65 -22.84 -0.17
N ALA A 114 20.70 -22.57 0.63
CA ALA A 114 20.88 -21.25 1.25
C ALA A 114 20.90 -20.09 0.23
N ILE A 115 21.41 -20.31 -0.99
CA ILE A 115 21.46 -19.30 -2.05
C ILE A 115 20.19 -19.38 -2.91
N ALA A 116 19.22 -18.49 -2.65
CA ALA A 116 17.90 -18.53 -3.25
C ALA A 116 17.84 -18.44 -4.79
N PRO A 117 18.65 -17.59 -5.47
CA PRO A 117 18.70 -17.55 -6.94
C PRO A 117 19.06 -18.89 -7.59
N TRP A 118 19.78 -19.74 -6.87
CA TRP A 118 20.34 -21.00 -7.39
C TRP A 118 19.74 -22.25 -6.74
N ALA A 119 18.74 -22.10 -5.86
CA ALA A 119 18.10 -23.19 -5.12
C ALA A 119 17.12 -24.03 -5.96
N SER A 120 16.50 -23.46 -7.01
CA SER A 120 15.53 -24.19 -7.85
C SER A 120 16.20 -24.96 -8.98
N SER A 121 15.77 -26.20 -9.15
CA SER A 121 16.25 -27.23 -10.07
C SER A 121 16.40 -26.78 -11.53
N SER A 122 17.65 -26.53 -11.95
CA SER A 122 18.20 -26.75 -13.30
C SER A 122 19.65 -26.27 -13.46
N LEU A 123 20.44 -26.28 -12.38
CA LEU A 123 21.77 -25.65 -12.38
C LEU A 123 22.84 -26.56 -11.79
N GLU A 124 22.95 -27.80 -12.28
CA GLU A 124 24.15 -28.64 -12.09
C GLU A 124 25.45 -27.84 -12.39
N TYR A 125 25.36 -26.86 -13.29
CA TYR A 125 26.44 -25.94 -13.59
C TYR A 125 26.88 -25.10 -12.38
N TRP A 126 25.98 -24.34 -11.75
CA TRP A 126 26.34 -23.45 -10.64
C TRP A 126 26.78 -24.21 -9.41
N TYR A 127 26.15 -25.37 -9.12
CA TYR A 127 26.61 -26.25 -8.06
C TYR A 127 28.09 -26.65 -8.25
N ARG A 128 28.48 -27.01 -9.47
CA ARG A 128 29.86 -27.42 -9.78
C ARG A 128 30.85 -26.27 -9.74
N VAL A 129 30.42 -25.07 -10.13
CA VAL A 129 31.22 -23.85 -9.98
C VAL A 129 31.43 -23.56 -8.50
N LEU A 130 30.36 -23.58 -7.68
CA LEU A 130 30.43 -23.39 -6.23
C LEU A 130 31.32 -24.43 -5.54
N GLN A 131 31.26 -25.69 -5.96
CA GLN A 131 32.14 -26.75 -5.45
C GLN A 131 33.61 -26.46 -5.77
N ALA A 132 33.91 -26.05 -7.00
CA ALA A 132 35.28 -25.67 -7.38
C ALA A 132 35.78 -24.43 -6.60
N VAL A 133 34.90 -23.47 -6.28
CA VAL A 133 35.21 -22.31 -5.44
C VAL A 133 35.48 -22.76 -3.99
N GLY A 134 34.66 -23.67 -3.44
CA GLY A 134 34.86 -24.25 -2.11
C GLY A 134 36.18 -24.99 -1.98
N ASP A 135 36.51 -25.83 -2.97
CA ASP A 135 37.78 -26.57 -3.02
C ASP A 135 39.00 -25.64 -3.13
N ALA A 136 38.91 -24.57 -3.93
CA ALA A 136 40.00 -23.62 -4.11
C ALA A 136 40.26 -22.75 -2.87
N HIS A 137 39.20 -22.37 -2.15
CA HIS A 137 39.29 -21.43 -1.02
C HIS A 137 39.14 -22.09 0.37
N GLY A 138 38.99 -23.41 0.42
CA GLY A 138 39.02 -24.20 1.65
C GLY A 138 37.78 -24.08 2.54
N PHE A 139 36.58 -24.09 1.94
CA PHE A 139 35.32 -24.14 2.69
C PHE A 139 34.38 -25.20 2.13
N ASP A 140 33.57 -25.78 3.02
CA ASP A 140 32.62 -26.84 2.69
C ASP A 140 31.23 -26.27 2.40
N LEU A 141 30.56 -26.80 1.38
CA LEU A 141 29.23 -26.43 0.95
C LEU A 141 28.13 -26.94 1.89
N ASP A 142 28.41 -27.99 2.68
CA ASP A 142 27.51 -28.55 3.69
C ASP A 142 27.55 -27.78 5.02
N THR A 143 28.46 -26.80 5.16
CA THR A 143 28.49 -25.92 6.34
C THR A 143 27.35 -24.89 6.26
N PRO A 144 26.55 -24.70 7.33
CA PRO A 144 25.55 -23.64 7.41
C PRO A 144 26.14 -22.27 7.09
N TRP A 145 25.45 -21.45 6.29
CA TRP A 145 25.97 -20.16 5.80
C TRP A 145 26.50 -19.26 6.92
N LYS A 146 25.81 -19.19 8.05
CA LYS A 146 26.20 -18.40 9.22
C LYS A 146 27.51 -18.86 9.88
N LYS A 147 27.84 -20.14 9.74
CA LYS A 147 29.08 -20.75 10.26
C LYS A 147 30.25 -20.65 9.28
N LEU A 148 30.01 -20.27 8.02
CA LEU A 148 31.08 -20.06 7.05
C LEU A 148 31.99 -18.90 7.48
N PRO A 149 33.33 -19.03 7.28
CA PRO A 149 34.26 -17.92 7.48
C PRO A 149 33.82 -16.67 6.71
N LYS A 150 34.03 -15.47 7.27
CA LYS A 150 33.67 -14.21 6.61
C LYS A 150 34.26 -14.11 5.20
N LYS A 151 35.54 -14.47 5.05
CA LYS A 151 36.23 -14.50 3.75
C LYS A 151 35.54 -15.40 2.72
N ALA A 152 35.00 -16.54 3.13
CA ALA A 152 34.27 -17.44 2.23
C ALA A 152 32.93 -16.82 1.79
N ARG A 153 32.21 -16.16 2.71
CA ARG A 153 30.97 -15.44 2.38
C ARG A 153 31.22 -14.27 1.43
N ASP A 154 32.27 -13.48 1.68
CA ASP A 154 32.65 -12.35 0.83
C ASP A 154 33.01 -12.83 -0.59
N ILE A 155 33.79 -13.91 -0.73
CA ILE A 155 34.11 -14.52 -2.04
C ILE A 155 32.86 -15.00 -2.77
N LEU A 156 31.92 -15.61 -2.05
CA LEU A 156 30.67 -16.10 -2.64
C LEU A 156 29.79 -14.95 -3.14
N LEU A 157 29.69 -13.86 -2.37
CA LEU A 157 28.85 -12.71 -2.70
C LEU A 157 29.48 -11.80 -3.77
N ASP A 158 30.73 -11.40 -3.58
CA ASP A 158 31.41 -10.36 -4.37
C ASP A 158 32.31 -10.93 -5.46
N GLY A 159 32.67 -12.21 -5.37
CA GLY A 159 33.52 -12.90 -6.33
C GLY A 159 34.99 -12.98 -5.95
N SER A 160 35.79 -13.55 -6.84
CA SER A 160 37.24 -13.71 -6.71
C SER A 160 37.91 -13.57 -8.08
N GLU A 161 39.02 -12.83 -8.12
CA GLU A 161 39.89 -12.72 -9.30
C GLU A 161 40.80 -13.95 -9.47
N GLU A 162 40.85 -14.85 -8.48
CA GLU A 162 41.61 -16.09 -8.57
C GLU A 162 40.99 -17.04 -9.60
N SER A 163 41.83 -17.63 -10.44
CA SER A 163 41.39 -18.59 -11.45
C SER A 163 41.01 -19.91 -10.78
N ILE A 164 39.74 -20.30 -10.91
CA ILE A 164 39.21 -21.58 -10.44
C ILE A 164 39.19 -22.60 -11.58
N TYR A 165 39.49 -23.85 -11.25
CA TYR A 165 39.46 -24.96 -12.20
C TYR A 165 38.14 -25.72 -12.09
N VAL A 166 37.27 -25.60 -13.09
CA VAL A 166 35.96 -26.25 -13.08
C VAL A 166 35.98 -27.49 -13.97
N LYS A 167 35.77 -28.67 -13.37
CA LYS A 167 35.67 -29.95 -14.09
C LYS A 167 34.29 -30.56 -13.95
N TYR A 168 33.64 -30.87 -15.07
CA TYR A 168 32.30 -31.46 -15.06
C TYR A 168 32.02 -32.43 -16.20
N LYS A 169 31.06 -33.33 -15.98
CA LYS A 169 30.52 -34.22 -17.02
C LYS A 169 29.23 -33.61 -17.57
N ASN A 170 29.16 -33.37 -18.87
CA ASN A 170 27.95 -32.82 -19.47
C ASN A 170 26.83 -33.88 -19.55
N ARG A 171 25.62 -33.45 -19.93
CA ARG A 171 24.45 -34.35 -20.12
C ARG A 171 24.66 -35.49 -21.13
N TYR A 172 25.71 -35.40 -21.96
CA TYR A 172 26.10 -36.40 -22.97
C TYR A 172 27.29 -37.27 -22.52
N GLY A 173 27.66 -37.21 -21.24
CA GLY A 173 28.71 -38.03 -20.66
C GLY A 173 30.15 -37.61 -20.97
N ARG A 174 30.38 -36.51 -21.71
CA ARG A 174 31.72 -36.00 -22.01
C ARG A 174 32.24 -35.14 -20.85
N GLN A 175 33.49 -35.37 -20.46
CA GLN A 175 34.18 -34.50 -19.50
C GLN A 175 34.59 -33.18 -20.18
N ARG A 176 34.24 -32.06 -19.55
CA ARG A 176 34.71 -30.72 -19.91
C ARG A 176 35.45 -30.13 -18.70
N ALA A 177 36.57 -29.48 -18.97
CA ALA A 177 37.33 -28.77 -17.96
C ALA A 177 37.79 -27.42 -18.55
N TYR A 178 37.70 -26.37 -17.76
CA TYR A 178 38.09 -25.02 -18.14
C TYR A 178 38.49 -24.22 -16.91
N TRP A 179 39.35 -23.22 -17.12
CA TRP A 179 39.68 -22.21 -16.12
C TRP A 179 38.71 -21.04 -16.26
N THR A 180 38.22 -20.53 -15.14
CA THR A 180 37.35 -19.35 -15.10
C THR A 180 37.60 -18.57 -13.82
N THR A 181 37.17 -17.33 -13.76
CA THR A 181 37.11 -16.56 -12.52
C THR A 181 35.68 -16.58 -12.00
N PHE A 182 35.52 -16.51 -10.68
CA PHE A 182 34.19 -16.49 -10.09
C PHE A 182 33.73 -15.04 -9.91
N GLU A 183 32.74 -14.62 -10.70
CA GLU A 183 32.28 -13.21 -10.71
C GLU A 183 31.51 -12.80 -9.44
N GLY A 184 31.13 -13.74 -8.57
CA GLY A 184 30.29 -13.48 -7.40
C GLY A 184 28.80 -13.53 -7.69
N ILE A 185 27.98 -13.76 -6.66
CA ILE A 185 26.53 -13.83 -6.79
C ILE A 185 25.93 -12.44 -7.07
N LEU A 186 26.35 -11.41 -6.33
CA LEU A 186 25.77 -10.07 -6.44
C LEU A 186 26.07 -9.44 -7.81
N PRO A 187 27.33 -9.45 -8.31
CA PRO A 187 27.64 -8.92 -9.64
C PRO A 187 26.96 -9.70 -10.77
N ASN A 188 26.79 -11.03 -10.61
CA ASN A 188 26.05 -11.84 -11.58
C ASN A 188 24.59 -11.37 -11.73
N ILE A 189 23.90 -11.15 -10.61
CA ILE A 189 22.50 -10.71 -10.61
C ILE A 189 22.39 -9.31 -11.20
N GLU A 190 23.24 -8.37 -10.77
CA GLU A 190 23.20 -6.99 -11.23
C GLU A 190 23.49 -6.88 -12.74
N ARG A 191 24.50 -7.60 -13.23
CA ARG A 191 24.84 -7.67 -14.65
C ARG A 191 23.69 -8.25 -15.46
N ARG A 192 23.14 -9.39 -15.04
CA ARG A 192 22.01 -10.03 -15.74
C ARG A 192 20.78 -9.15 -15.75
N TYR A 193 20.49 -8.43 -14.68
CA TYR A 193 19.37 -7.48 -14.63
C TYR A 193 19.52 -6.36 -15.67
N ARG A 194 20.75 -5.83 -15.81
CA ARG A 194 21.08 -4.75 -16.76
C ARG A 194 21.11 -5.22 -18.21
N GLU A 195 21.64 -6.41 -18.48
CA GLU A 195 21.80 -6.95 -19.84
C GLU A 195 20.53 -7.62 -20.39
N THR A 196 19.60 -8.03 -19.53
CA THR A 196 18.40 -8.74 -19.96
C THR A 196 17.37 -7.80 -20.57
N GLU A 197 16.93 -8.12 -21.80
CA GLU A 197 15.85 -7.42 -22.52
C GLU A 197 14.46 -7.99 -22.26
N SER A 198 14.36 -9.13 -21.56
CA SER A 198 13.08 -9.79 -21.24
C SER A 198 12.53 -9.32 -19.89
N ASP A 199 11.35 -8.71 -19.90
CA ASP A 199 10.64 -8.24 -18.70
C ASP A 199 10.44 -9.38 -17.67
N ALA A 200 10.01 -10.56 -18.12
CA ALA A 200 9.77 -11.70 -17.23
C ALA A 200 11.04 -12.22 -16.53
N ALA A 201 12.21 -12.03 -17.14
CA ALA A 201 13.48 -12.37 -16.52
C ALA A 201 14.00 -11.24 -15.62
N ARG A 202 13.71 -9.98 -15.98
CA ARG A 202 13.97 -8.81 -15.14
C ARG A 202 13.19 -8.87 -13.83
N GLU A 203 11.87 -9.08 -13.89
CA GLU A 203 10.98 -9.26 -12.73
C GLU A 203 11.45 -10.38 -11.78
N LYS A 204 12.01 -11.47 -12.33
CA LYS A 204 12.56 -12.56 -11.50
C LYS A 204 13.81 -12.17 -10.75
N LEU A 205 14.65 -11.31 -11.33
CA LEU A 205 15.89 -10.83 -10.70
C LEU A 205 15.61 -9.70 -9.71
N GLU A 206 14.59 -8.87 -9.96
CA GLU A 206 14.12 -7.82 -9.03
C GLU A 206 13.72 -8.39 -7.67
N GLN A 207 13.27 -9.65 -7.61
CA GLN A 207 12.99 -10.36 -6.35
C GLN A 207 14.21 -10.45 -5.41
N PHE A 208 15.43 -10.25 -5.93
CA PHE A 208 16.67 -10.25 -5.16
C PHE A 208 17.25 -8.84 -4.97
N MET A 209 16.52 -7.82 -5.38
CA MET A 209 16.95 -6.43 -5.32
C MET A 209 16.06 -5.66 -4.35
N ARG A 210 16.62 -4.61 -3.76
CA ARG A 210 15.93 -3.69 -2.86
C ARG A 210 16.09 -2.27 -3.37
N GLU A 211 15.03 -1.49 -3.24
CA GLU A 211 15.12 -0.06 -3.39
C GLU A 211 15.89 0.53 -2.22
N ILE A 212 17.04 1.13 -2.53
CA ILE A 212 17.84 1.88 -1.57
C ILE A 212 17.80 3.37 -1.92
N PRO A 213 17.92 4.28 -0.93
CA PRO A 213 18.12 5.69 -1.21
C PRO A 213 19.36 5.90 -2.09
N CYS A 214 19.21 6.69 -3.15
CA CYS A 214 20.29 6.99 -4.07
C CYS A 214 21.43 7.67 -3.30
N ARG A 215 22.66 7.16 -3.39
CA ARG A 215 23.81 7.66 -2.62
C ARG A 215 24.19 9.11 -2.96
N ALA A 216 23.90 9.55 -4.20
CA ALA A 216 24.24 10.90 -4.67
C ALA A 216 23.35 11.99 -4.08
N CYS A 217 22.02 11.82 -4.14
CA CYS A 217 21.04 12.76 -3.58
C CYS A 217 20.51 12.35 -2.20
N ARG A 218 20.99 11.22 -1.65
CA ARG A 218 20.54 10.64 -0.37
C ARG A 218 19.03 10.41 -0.27
N GLY A 219 18.36 10.18 -1.40
CA GLY A 219 16.90 10.03 -1.45
C GLY A 219 16.13 11.30 -1.80
N GLN A 220 16.77 12.47 -1.80
CA GLN A 220 16.11 13.78 -1.96
C GLN A 220 15.72 14.12 -3.41
N ARG A 221 16.01 13.23 -4.37
CA ARG A 221 15.62 13.31 -5.80
C ARG A 221 16.22 14.47 -6.61
N LEU A 222 16.73 15.49 -5.95
CA LEU A 222 17.18 16.72 -6.59
C LEU A 222 18.70 16.79 -6.73
N ARG A 223 19.16 17.74 -7.55
CA ARG A 223 20.59 18.04 -7.69
C ARG A 223 21.15 18.75 -6.45
N PRO A 224 22.45 18.59 -6.15
CA PRO A 224 23.08 19.29 -5.03
C PRO A 224 22.94 20.81 -5.08
N GLU A 225 22.94 21.41 -6.27
CA GLU A 225 22.80 22.86 -6.44
C GLU A 225 21.40 23.35 -6.05
N THR A 226 20.36 22.57 -6.39
CA THR A 226 18.97 22.87 -5.98
C THR A 226 18.80 22.74 -4.47
N LEU A 227 19.42 21.71 -3.87
CA LEU A 227 19.36 21.45 -2.43
C LEU A 227 20.15 22.48 -1.60
N ALA A 228 21.05 23.25 -2.22
CA ALA A 228 21.75 24.33 -1.56
C ALA A 228 20.86 25.56 -1.30
N VAL A 229 19.73 25.68 -1.99
CA VAL A 229 18.77 26.77 -1.75
C VAL A 229 17.90 26.44 -0.54
N THR A 230 17.88 27.35 0.43
CA THR A 230 17.16 27.17 1.71
C THR A 230 16.20 28.32 2.01
N ILE A 231 15.17 28.01 2.78
CA ILE A 231 14.23 28.96 3.39
C ILE A 231 14.17 28.59 4.87
N GLY A 232 14.43 29.53 5.79
CA GLY A 232 14.47 29.23 7.23
C GLY A 232 15.42 28.06 7.58
N ASP A 233 16.63 28.06 7.01
CA ASP A 233 17.67 27.03 7.15
C ASP A 233 17.29 25.62 6.66
N ARG A 234 16.18 25.46 5.92
CA ARG A 234 15.74 24.18 5.36
C ARG A 234 15.67 24.24 3.85
N ASN A 235 16.18 23.20 3.18
CA ASN A 235 16.01 23.08 1.73
C ASN A 235 14.63 22.51 1.38
N ILE A 236 14.27 22.50 0.09
CA ILE A 236 12.96 22.00 -0.35
C ILE A 236 12.71 20.53 0.01
N ALA A 237 13.75 19.69 -0.01
CA ALA A 237 13.62 18.27 0.34
C ALA A 237 13.37 18.10 1.85
N ASP A 238 14.07 18.87 2.68
CA ASP A 238 13.86 18.87 4.13
C ASP A 238 12.43 19.27 4.49
N VAL A 239 11.86 20.26 3.79
CA VAL A 239 10.46 20.67 3.97
C VAL A 239 9.50 19.59 3.50
N THR A 240 9.82 18.86 2.42
CA THR A 240 8.96 17.74 1.97
C THR A 240 9.03 16.50 2.85
N ASP A 241 10.13 16.32 3.59
CA ASP A 241 10.30 15.21 4.53
C ASP A 241 9.62 15.46 5.89
N LEU A 242 9.22 16.71 6.18
CA LEU A 242 8.36 17.02 7.32
C LEU A 242 6.99 16.35 7.18
N SER A 243 6.40 16.00 8.32
CA SER A 243 4.97 15.69 8.37
C SER A 243 4.16 16.90 7.92
N ILE A 244 2.95 16.70 7.39
CA ILE A 244 2.07 17.81 6.98
C ILE A 244 1.79 18.74 8.15
N ARG A 245 1.68 18.20 9.37
CA ARG A 245 1.57 18.97 10.61
C ARG A 245 2.76 19.90 10.82
N ASP A 246 3.98 19.37 10.72
CA ASP A 246 5.21 20.12 10.95
C ASP A 246 5.49 21.09 9.79
N ALA A 247 5.17 20.72 8.56
CA ALA A 247 5.23 21.60 7.40
C ALA A 247 4.26 22.79 7.55
N LEU A 248 3.05 22.56 8.08
CA LEU A 248 2.09 23.62 8.38
C LEU A 248 2.64 24.57 9.46
N ALA A 249 3.19 24.03 10.55
CA ALA A 249 3.85 24.81 11.60
C ALA A 249 5.04 25.62 11.05
N PHE A 250 5.86 25.00 10.20
CA PHE A 250 6.99 25.65 9.54
C PHE A 250 6.56 26.87 8.73
N THR A 251 5.40 26.84 8.04
CA THR A 251 4.90 28.03 7.32
C THR A 251 4.60 29.24 8.21
N GLY A 252 4.49 29.05 9.52
CA GLY A 252 4.31 30.12 10.50
C GLY A 252 5.63 30.73 11.01
N ASP A 253 6.74 30.01 10.90
CA ASP A 253 8.02 30.30 11.58
C ASP A 253 9.21 30.30 10.60
N MET A 254 9.01 30.81 9.38
CA MET A 254 10.04 30.81 8.33
C MET A 254 11.10 31.91 8.50
N GLY A 255 10.92 32.86 9.43
CA GLY A 255 11.88 33.95 9.67
C GLY A 255 12.12 34.87 8.47
N LEU A 256 11.09 35.12 7.65
CA LEU A 256 11.20 35.93 6.42
C LEU A 256 11.44 37.41 6.74
N SER A 257 12.24 38.08 5.90
CA SER A 257 12.34 39.55 5.91
C SER A 257 11.05 40.20 5.41
N GLU A 258 10.82 41.49 5.73
CA GLU A 258 9.63 42.24 5.31
C GLU A 258 9.44 42.21 3.78
N ARG A 259 10.54 42.28 3.00
CA ARG A 259 10.50 42.17 1.54
C ARG A 259 10.07 40.78 1.07
N GLU A 260 10.61 39.73 1.68
CA GLU A 260 10.28 38.34 1.31
C GLU A 260 8.85 38.00 1.69
N GLU A 261 8.40 38.44 2.86
CA GLU A 261 7.03 38.27 3.31
C GLU A 261 6.05 38.93 2.35
N MET A 262 6.35 40.14 1.87
CA MET A 262 5.52 40.83 0.88
C MET A 262 5.40 40.06 -0.44
N ILE A 263 6.50 39.46 -0.92
CA ILE A 263 6.52 38.66 -2.15
C ILE A 263 5.79 37.32 -1.95
N ALA A 264 6.04 36.66 -0.82
CA ALA A 264 5.58 35.30 -0.55
C ALA A 264 4.16 35.24 0.04
N ALA A 265 3.59 36.35 0.54
CA ALA A 265 2.33 36.37 1.29
C ALA A 265 1.19 35.58 0.62
N ARG A 266 0.98 35.77 -0.70
CA ARG A 266 -0.06 35.04 -1.45
C ARG A 266 0.22 33.55 -1.57
N LEU A 267 1.49 33.18 -1.78
CA LEU A 267 1.92 31.78 -1.90
C LEU A 267 1.84 31.07 -0.56
N VAL A 268 2.32 31.70 0.52
CA VAL A 268 2.27 31.14 1.88
C VAL A 268 0.82 30.95 2.32
N LYS A 269 -0.07 31.90 2.01
CA LYS A 269 -1.50 31.76 2.28
C LYS A 269 -2.10 30.53 1.58
N GLU A 270 -1.76 30.32 0.31
CA GLU A 270 -2.23 29.16 -0.47
C GLU A 270 -1.67 27.83 0.06
N ILE A 271 -0.37 27.78 0.35
CA ILE A 271 0.28 26.59 0.93
C ILE A 271 -0.35 26.24 2.29
N ARG A 272 -0.52 27.24 3.17
CA ARG A 272 -1.13 27.05 4.48
C ARG A 272 -2.57 26.55 4.39
N ALA A 273 -3.34 27.07 3.43
CA ALA A 273 -4.70 26.59 3.19
C ALA A 273 -4.71 25.11 2.76
N ARG A 274 -3.85 24.71 1.80
CA ARG A 274 -3.77 23.32 1.32
C ARG A 274 -3.30 22.34 2.39
N LEU A 275 -2.26 22.70 3.14
CA LEU A 275 -1.78 21.91 4.27
C LEU A 275 -2.87 21.81 5.36
N GLY A 276 -3.57 22.90 5.65
CA GLY A 276 -4.72 22.91 6.57
C GLY A 276 -5.80 21.91 6.15
N PHE A 277 -6.20 21.90 4.87
CA PHE A 277 -7.19 20.92 4.39
C PHE A 277 -6.74 19.47 4.54
N LEU A 278 -5.45 19.18 4.36
CA LEU A 278 -4.89 17.84 4.58
C LEU A 278 -4.93 17.45 6.08
N VAL A 279 -4.71 18.41 6.97
CA VAL A 279 -4.87 18.20 8.43
C VAL A 279 -6.33 17.99 8.81
N ASP A 280 -7.24 18.76 8.22
CA ASP A 280 -8.69 18.66 8.47
C ASP A 280 -9.23 17.27 8.10
N VAL A 281 -8.73 16.65 7.03
CA VAL A 281 -9.09 15.27 6.65
C VAL A 281 -8.29 14.18 7.39
N GLY A 282 -7.46 14.54 8.38
CA GLY A 282 -6.73 13.58 9.22
C GLY A 282 -5.51 12.92 8.56
N LEU A 283 -4.86 13.61 7.61
CA LEU A 283 -3.63 13.14 6.95
C LEU A 283 -2.36 13.83 7.48
N ASP A 284 -2.45 14.46 8.64
CA ASP A 284 -1.40 15.31 9.20
C ASP A 284 -0.09 14.56 9.52
N TYR A 285 -0.14 13.24 9.67
CA TYR A 285 1.00 12.36 9.91
C TYR A 285 1.80 12.00 8.64
N LEU A 286 1.26 12.26 7.44
CA LEU A 286 1.96 11.98 6.18
C LEU A 286 3.04 13.01 5.92
N THR A 287 4.11 12.59 5.26
CA THR A 287 5.10 13.52 4.69
C THR A 287 4.70 13.90 3.26
N LEU A 288 5.08 15.10 2.81
CA LEU A 288 4.84 15.52 1.43
C LEU A 288 5.66 14.70 0.42
N GLY A 289 6.80 14.14 0.85
CA GLY A 289 7.66 13.26 0.07
C GLY A 289 7.15 11.82 -0.08
N ARG A 290 6.08 11.42 0.63
CA ARG A 290 5.56 10.04 0.60
C ARG A 290 5.14 9.66 -0.82
N ALA A 291 5.56 8.47 -1.27
CA ALA A 291 5.25 7.98 -2.60
C ALA A 291 3.75 7.67 -2.74
N ALA A 292 3.10 8.22 -3.77
CA ALA A 292 1.67 8.05 -3.99
C ALA A 292 1.22 6.59 -4.12
N GLY A 293 2.07 5.72 -4.70
CA GLY A 293 1.79 4.29 -4.83
C GLY A 293 1.82 3.50 -3.51
N THR A 294 2.29 4.10 -2.42
CA THR A 294 2.33 3.50 -1.07
C THR A 294 1.19 3.96 -0.18
N LEU A 295 0.29 4.79 -0.70
CA LEU A 295 -0.87 5.28 0.04
C LEU A 295 -1.96 4.21 0.09
N ALA A 296 -2.64 4.09 1.22
CA ALA A 296 -3.86 3.30 1.32
C ALA A 296 -4.98 3.93 0.47
N GLY A 297 -5.99 3.14 0.08
CA GLY A 297 -7.14 3.62 -0.70
C GLY A 297 -7.82 4.83 -0.05
N GLY A 298 -8.11 4.75 1.26
CA GLY A 298 -8.68 5.85 2.04
C GLY A 298 -7.76 7.08 2.13
N GLU A 299 -6.44 6.90 2.24
CA GLU A 299 -5.48 8.03 2.23
C GLU A 299 -5.53 8.76 0.87
N ALA A 300 -5.48 8.02 -0.23
CA ALA A 300 -5.54 8.59 -1.59
C ALA A 300 -6.87 9.33 -1.85
N GLN A 301 -7.98 8.76 -1.40
CA GLN A 301 -9.30 9.37 -1.49
C GLN A 301 -9.38 10.68 -0.69
N ARG A 302 -8.86 10.70 0.53
CA ARG A 302 -8.84 11.91 1.38
C ARG A 302 -7.93 13.00 0.82
N ILE A 303 -6.79 12.67 0.20
CA ILE A 303 -5.97 13.65 -0.54
C ILE A 303 -6.78 14.27 -1.69
N ARG A 304 -7.55 13.45 -2.41
CA ARG A 304 -8.42 13.94 -3.49
C ARG A 304 -9.49 14.88 -2.94
N LEU A 305 -10.13 14.52 -1.83
CA LEU A 305 -11.13 15.36 -1.15
C LEU A 305 -10.53 16.72 -0.72
N ALA A 306 -9.38 16.71 -0.05
CA ALA A 306 -8.68 17.94 0.35
C ALA A 306 -8.34 18.82 -0.86
N THR A 307 -7.93 18.20 -1.98
CA THR A 307 -7.66 18.93 -3.24
C THR A 307 -8.92 19.56 -3.82
N GLN A 308 -10.07 18.88 -3.74
CA GLN A 308 -11.35 19.42 -4.19
C GLN A 308 -11.82 20.59 -3.32
N ILE A 309 -11.69 20.50 -2.01
CA ILE A 309 -12.03 21.61 -1.10
C ILE A 309 -11.15 22.83 -1.39
N GLY A 310 -9.85 22.61 -1.62
CA GLY A 310 -8.92 23.67 -1.97
C GLY A 310 -9.19 24.34 -3.33
N SER A 311 -9.97 23.70 -4.21
CA SER A 311 -10.36 24.31 -5.50
C SER A 311 -11.43 25.40 -5.35
N GLY A 312 -12.16 25.43 -4.21
CA GLY A 312 -13.18 26.45 -3.94
C GLY A 312 -14.35 26.44 -4.92
N LEU A 313 -14.64 25.30 -5.56
CA LEU A 313 -15.75 25.17 -6.49
C LEU A 313 -17.10 25.26 -5.77
N VAL A 314 -18.09 25.83 -6.46
CA VAL A 314 -19.47 26.03 -5.99
C VAL A 314 -20.44 25.52 -7.06
N GLY A 315 -21.57 24.94 -6.65
CA GLY A 315 -22.55 24.37 -7.56
C GLY A 315 -22.14 23.02 -8.15
N VAL A 316 -21.21 22.31 -7.50
CA VAL A 316 -20.74 20.99 -7.92
C VAL A 316 -21.53 19.90 -7.19
N LEU A 317 -21.87 18.83 -7.92
CA LEU A 317 -22.38 17.59 -7.35
C LEU A 317 -21.21 16.64 -7.08
N TYR A 318 -20.85 16.47 -5.82
CA TYR A 318 -19.86 15.50 -5.37
C TYR A 318 -20.53 14.16 -5.10
N ILE A 319 -20.04 13.10 -5.72
CA ILE A 319 -20.44 11.72 -5.43
C ILE A 319 -19.23 11.05 -4.75
N LEU A 320 -19.40 10.72 -3.48
CA LEU A 320 -18.36 10.14 -2.63
C LEU A 320 -18.75 8.71 -2.27
N ASP A 321 -17.81 7.80 -2.45
CA ASP A 321 -17.97 6.38 -2.18
C ASP A 321 -17.20 6.04 -0.89
N GLU A 322 -17.90 5.88 0.22
CA GLU A 322 -17.38 5.51 1.55
C GLU A 322 -16.12 6.29 2.00
N PRO A 323 -16.19 7.62 2.16
CA PRO A 323 -15.05 8.43 2.57
C PRO A 323 -14.50 8.08 3.97
N SER A 324 -15.26 7.36 4.81
CA SER A 324 -14.82 6.91 6.14
C SER A 324 -13.86 5.71 6.12
N ILE A 325 -13.59 5.09 4.96
CA ILE A 325 -12.72 3.91 4.85
C ILE A 325 -11.33 4.15 5.48
N GLY A 326 -10.91 3.19 6.30
CA GLY A 326 -9.60 3.20 6.98
C GLY A 326 -9.40 4.39 7.92
N LEU A 327 -10.49 5.03 8.38
CA LEU A 327 -10.45 6.03 9.45
C LEU A 327 -10.77 5.39 10.79
N HIS A 328 -10.04 5.84 11.80
CA HIS A 328 -10.41 5.60 13.18
C HIS A 328 -11.61 6.47 13.57
N GLN A 329 -12.45 5.97 14.48
CA GLN A 329 -13.69 6.65 14.92
C GLN A 329 -13.46 8.09 15.41
N ARG A 330 -12.32 8.33 16.04
CA ARG A 330 -11.85 9.67 16.42
C ARG A 330 -11.79 10.68 15.26
N ASP A 331 -11.26 10.24 14.13
CA ASP A 331 -10.94 11.12 13.00
C ASP A 331 -12.14 11.26 12.05
N ASN A 332 -13.10 10.33 12.12
CA ASN A 332 -14.35 10.37 11.37
C ASN A 332 -15.13 11.69 11.59
N ARG A 333 -15.12 12.21 12.82
CA ARG A 333 -15.75 13.51 13.12
C ARG A 333 -15.15 14.67 12.32
N ARG A 334 -13.83 14.69 12.13
CA ARG A 334 -13.15 15.75 11.35
C ARG A 334 -13.51 15.66 9.86
N LEU A 335 -13.62 14.44 9.34
CA LEU A 335 -14.11 14.20 7.99
C LEU A 335 -15.54 14.74 7.83
N LEU A 336 -16.44 14.43 8.76
CA LEU A 336 -17.82 14.91 8.73
C LEU A 336 -17.91 16.44 8.73
N ASP A 337 -17.18 17.11 9.62
CA ASP A 337 -17.12 18.58 9.67
C ASP A 337 -16.64 19.15 8.32
N THR A 338 -15.70 18.46 7.68
CA THR A 338 -15.17 18.81 6.36
C THR A 338 -16.20 18.63 5.24
N LEU A 339 -16.97 17.54 5.25
CA LEU A 339 -18.04 17.29 4.29
C LEU A 339 -19.18 18.32 4.43
N ILE A 340 -19.56 18.63 5.67
CA ILE A 340 -20.54 19.68 5.99
C ILE A 340 -20.07 21.02 5.45
N ARG A 341 -18.79 21.37 5.66
CA ARG A 341 -18.22 22.60 5.09
C ARG A 341 -18.26 22.61 3.57
N LEU A 342 -17.97 21.49 2.91
CA LEU A 342 -18.01 21.40 1.45
C LEU A 342 -19.43 21.60 0.91
N ARG A 343 -20.45 21.06 1.61
CA ARG A 343 -21.87 21.31 1.33
C ARG A 343 -22.22 22.79 1.50
N ASP A 344 -21.83 23.38 2.64
CA ASP A 344 -22.18 24.77 3.00
C ASP A 344 -21.51 25.83 2.10
N LEU A 345 -20.47 25.46 1.36
CA LEU A 345 -19.92 26.28 0.26
C LEU A 345 -20.89 26.43 -0.92
N GLY A 346 -22.02 25.72 -0.93
CA GLY A 346 -23.01 25.74 -2.01
C GLY A 346 -22.88 24.56 -2.97
N ASN A 347 -22.41 23.41 -2.48
CA ASN A 347 -22.30 22.18 -3.24
C ASN A 347 -23.31 21.13 -2.74
N THR A 348 -23.60 20.15 -3.59
CA THR A 348 -24.42 19.00 -3.21
C THR A 348 -23.52 17.78 -3.06
N LEU A 349 -23.64 17.06 -1.95
CA LEU A 349 -22.89 15.84 -1.70
C LEU A 349 -23.87 14.67 -1.70
N ILE A 350 -23.58 13.65 -2.51
CA ILE A 350 -24.17 12.31 -2.42
C ILE A 350 -23.07 11.40 -1.87
N VAL A 351 -23.28 10.91 -0.66
CA VAL A 351 -22.31 10.07 0.05
C VAL A 351 -22.91 8.68 0.20
N VAL A 352 -22.25 7.67 -0.38
CA VAL A 352 -22.56 6.27 -0.13
C VAL A 352 -21.79 5.85 1.11
N GLU A 353 -22.49 5.51 2.20
CA GLU A 353 -21.88 5.20 3.49
C GLU A 353 -22.64 4.15 4.27
N HIS A 354 -21.92 3.51 5.17
CA HIS A 354 -22.44 2.55 6.14
C HIS A 354 -22.13 2.99 7.59
N ASP A 355 -21.28 3.99 7.77
CA ASP A 355 -20.93 4.52 9.08
C ASP A 355 -22.10 5.24 9.77
N GLU A 356 -22.35 4.87 11.03
CA GLU A 356 -23.46 5.38 11.83
C GLU A 356 -23.40 6.91 12.02
N ALA A 357 -22.22 7.45 12.34
CA ALA A 357 -22.06 8.89 12.60
C ALA A 357 -22.35 9.71 11.34
N THR A 358 -21.99 9.20 10.16
CA THR A 358 -22.26 9.82 8.87
C THR A 358 -23.75 9.79 8.54
N ILE A 359 -24.42 8.65 8.73
CA ILE A 359 -25.86 8.53 8.48
C ILE A 359 -26.66 9.46 9.41
N VAL A 360 -26.26 9.54 10.69
CA VAL A 360 -26.91 10.41 11.68
C VAL A 360 -26.74 11.90 11.36
N ALA A 361 -25.59 12.29 10.79
CA ALA A 361 -25.30 13.66 10.41
C ALA A 361 -25.91 14.10 9.07
N ALA A 362 -26.45 13.17 8.28
CA ALA A 362 -26.98 13.46 6.95
C ALA A 362 -28.27 14.31 6.99
N ASP A 363 -28.37 15.27 6.07
CA ASP A 363 -29.59 16.10 5.94
C ASP A 363 -30.76 15.30 5.34
N HIS A 364 -30.45 14.36 4.44
CA HIS A 364 -31.42 13.51 3.73
C HIS A 364 -30.78 12.15 3.51
N ILE A 365 -31.52 11.07 3.81
CA ILE A 365 -31.05 9.69 3.71
C ILE A 365 -31.89 8.97 2.67
N VAL A 366 -31.22 8.20 1.81
CA VAL A 366 -31.85 7.28 0.86
C VAL A 366 -31.37 5.88 1.18
N ASP A 367 -32.26 5.03 1.67
CA ASP A 367 -31.97 3.62 1.97
C ASP A 367 -32.37 2.75 0.79
N ILE A 368 -31.42 1.96 0.28
CA ILE A 368 -31.61 1.07 -0.87
C ILE A 368 -31.61 -0.38 -0.37
N GLY A 369 -32.58 -1.17 -0.79
CA GLY A 369 -32.72 -2.55 -0.33
C GLY A 369 -33.95 -3.23 -0.94
N PRO A 370 -34.61 -4.15 -0.21
CA PRO A 370 -34.31 -4.64 1.14
C PRO A 370 -33.17 -5.68 1.21
N GLY A 371 -32.69 -6.19 0.06
CA GLY A 371 -31.58 -7.14 -0.03
C GLY A 371 -30.55 -6.72 -1.09
N ALA A 372 -29.62 -7.62 -1.40
CA ALA A 372 -28.62 -7.41 -2.45
C ALA A 372 -29.02 -8.08 -3.78
N GLY A 373 -28.46 -7.58 -4.88
CA GLY A 373 -28.72 -8.09 -6.24
C GLY A 373 -30.18 -8.02 -6.65
N GLU A 374 -30.74 -9.17 -7.06
CA GLU A 374 -32.12 -9.28 -7.56
C GLU A 374 -33.18 -9.04 -6.47
N HIS A 375 -32.78 -9.10 -5.20
CA HIS A 375 -33.63 -8.79 -4.04
C HIS A 375 -33.48 -7.34 -3.56
N GLY A 376 -32.73 -6.51 -4.29
CA GLY A 376 -32.47 -5.10 -4.00
C GLY A 376 -32.83 -4.17 -5.14
N GLY A 377 -32.28 -2.96 -5.10
CA GLY A 377 -32.48 -1.95 -6.15
C GLY A 377 -33.77 -1.15 -6.00
N GLU A 378 -34.48 -1.30 -4.88
CA GLU A 378 -35.64 -0.50 -4.52
C GLU A 378 -35.28 0.53 -3.46
N ILE A 379 -35.94 1.69 -3.51
CA ILE A 379 -35.82 2.71 -2.45
C ILE A 379 -36.73 2.29 -1.31
N VAL A 380 -36.14 1.80 -0.22
CA VAL A 380 -36.86 1.36 0.98
C VAL A 380 -37.30 2.54 1.81
N TYR A 381 -36.47 3.58 1.88
CA TYR A 381 -36.77 4.82 2.59
C TYR A 381 -36.08 6.02 1.90
N SER A 382 -36.71 7.18 1.95
CA SER A 382 -36.12 8.45 1.50
C SER A 382 -36.67 9.60 2.34
N GLY A 383 -35.82 10.27 3.11
CA GLY A 383 -36.23 11.35 4.02
C GLY A 383 -35.24 11.62 5.15
N GLU A 384 -35.75 12.18 6.25
CA GLU A 384 -34.96 12.50 7.45
C GLU A 384 -34.69 11.27 8.34
N LEU A 385 -33.66 11.32 9.18
CA LEU A 385 -33.28 10.23 10.09
C LEU A 385 -34.44 9.69 10.94
N LYS A 386 -35.34 10.54 11.44
CA LYS A 386 -36.45 10.10 12.30
C LYS A 386 -37.36 9.09 11.60
N GLY A 387 -37.68 9.32 10.32
CA GLY A 387 -38.53 8.40 9.58
C GLY A 387 -37.81 7.09 9.23
N LEU A 388 -36.49 7.11 9.05
CA LEU A 388 -35.70 5.90 8.85
C LEU A 388 -35.75 4.98 10.08
N LEU A 389 -35.63 5.55 11.29
CA LEU A 389 -35.65 4.78 12.53
C LEU A 389 -37.00 4.07 12.76
N GLU A 390 -38.10 4.68 12.32
CA GLU A 390 -39.46 4.15 12.39
C GLU A 390 -39.82 3.21 11.23
N ALA A 391 -39.03 3.19 10.15
CA ALA A 391 -39.30 2.36 8.98
C ALA A 391 -39.04 0.88 9.29
N ASP A 392 -40.08 0.06 9.28
CA ASP A 392 -39.98 -1.40 9.52
C ASP A 392 -39.32 -2.17 8.39
N ALA A 393 -39.42 -1.68 7.15
CA ALA A 393 -38.82 -2.31 5.98
C ALA A 393 -37.31 -2.07 5.88
N SER A 394 -36.78 -1.06 6.57
CA SER A 394 -35.36 -0.69 6.53
C SER A 394 -34.53 -1.55 7.47
N LEU A 395 -33.60 -2.32 6.91
CA LEU A 395 -32.59 -3.03 7.71
C LEU A 395 -31.67 -2.03 8.40
N THR A 396 -31.25 -0.98 7.69
CA THR A 396 -30.43 0.11 8.22
C THR A 396 -31.11 0.76 9.43
N GLY A 397 -32.39 1.14 9.30
CA GLY A 397 -33.19 1.69 10.38
C GLY A 397 -33.36 0.72 11.56
N ALA A 398 -33.44 -0.58 11.32
CA ALA A 398 -33.48 -1.59 12.38
C ALA A 398 -32.18 -1.66 13.20
N TYR A 399 -31.01 -1.50 12.57
CA TYR A 399 -29.72 -1.44 13.29
C TYR A 399 -29.56 -0.12 14.06
N LEU A 400 -29.84 1.02 13.42
CA LEU A 400 -29.72 2.34 14.04
C LEU A 400 -30.69 2.58 15.21
N SER A 401 -31.88 1.98 15.15
CA SER A 401 -32.86 2.03 16.26
C SER A 401 -32.57 1.02 17.38
N GLY A 402 -31.58 0.15 17.22
CA GLY A 402 -31.28 -0.94 18.16
C GLY A 402 -32.27 -2.11 18.12
N ARG A 403 -33.24 -2.13 17.19
CA ARG A 403 -34.13 -3.28 16.97
C ARG A 403 -33.36 -4.53 16.54
N ARG A 404 -32.23 -4.33 15.86
CA ARG A 404 -31.19 -5.33 15.60
C ARG A 404 -29.85 -4.79 16.07
N THR A 405 -29.00 -5.67 16.59
CA THR A 405 -27.66 -5.32 17.03
C THR A 405 -26.72 -6.51 16.80
N ILE A 406 -25.44 -6.25 16.58
CA ILE A 406 -24.41 -7.30 16.65
C ILE A 406 -24.11 -7.55 18.13
N PRO A 407 -24.43 -8.74 18.67
CA PRO A 407 -24.28 -9.01 20.09
C PRO A 407 -22.80 -9.14 20.49
N VAL A 408 -22.47 -8.67 21.68
CA VAL A 408 -21.18 -8.94 22.31
C VAL A 408 -21.15 -10.41 22.77
N PRO A 409 -20.07 -11.17 22.53
CA PRO A 409 -19.96 -12.55 23.02
C PRO A 409 -20.08 -12.60 24.55
N GLU A 410 -20.97 -13.44 25.08
CA GLU A 410 -21.14 -13.62 26.54
C GLU A 410 -19.89 -14.22 27.20
N VAL A 411 -19.16 -15.08 26.46
CA VAL A 411 -17.93 -15.73 26.91
C VAL A 411 -16.88 -15.57 25.83
N ARG A 412 -15.74 -14.97 26.18
CA ARG A 412 -14.57 -14.88 25.32
C ARG A 412 -13.68 -16.10 25.47
N ARG A 413 -13.03 -16.51 24.38
CA ARG A 413 -12.04 -17.59 24.43
C ARG A 413 -10.81 -17.10 25.18
N GLN A 414 -10.34 -17.89 26.13
CA GLN A 414 -9.13 -17.58 26.88
C GLN A 414 -7.88 -17.91 26.06
N PRO A 415 -6.81 -17.10 26.14
CA PRO A 415 -5.57 -17.39 25.47
C PRO A 415 -4.97 -18.70 25.99
N GLY A 416 -4.65 -19.61 25.06
CA GLY A 416 -3.95 -20.85 25.37
C GLY A 416 -2.43 -20.67 25.52
N GLU A 417 -1.69 -21.78 25.61
CA GLU A 417 -0.22 -21.77 25.70
C GLU A 417 0.46 -21.38 24.38
N ARG A 418 -0.27 -21.49 23.27
CA ARG A 418 0.23 -21.23 21.92
C ARG A 418 0.26 -19.74 21.61
N VAL A 419 1.45 -19.19 21.38
CA VAL A 419 1.67 -17.75 21.18
C VAL A 419 2.73 -17.51 20.10
N LEU A 420 2.46 -16.56 19.20
CA LEU A 420 3.45 -15.94 18.33
C LEU A 420 4.04 -14.71 19.00
N ARG A 421 5.37 -14.58 19.03
CA ARG A 421 6.04 -13.39 19.58
C ARG A 421 6.88 -12.71 18.52
N MET A 422 6.64 -11.43 18.31
CA MET A 422 7.50 -10.56 17.52
C MET A 422 8.36 -9.71 18.45
N GLU A 423 9.67 -9.71 18.21
CA GLU A 423 10.63 -8.95 19.00
C GLU A 423 11.34 -7.88 18.16
N GLY A 424 11.42 -6.67 18.73
CA GLY A 424 12.18 -5.54 18.23
C GLY A 424 11.81 -5.12 16.81
N VAL A 425 10.52 -4.98 16.52
CA VAL A 425 10.01 -4.51 15.23
C VAL A 425 10.29 -3.02 15.07
N ARG A 426 10.93 -2.64 13.95
CA ARG A 426 11.49 -1.30 13.70
C ARG A 426 11.28 -0.82 12.26
N GLU A 427 10.33 -1.41 11.55
CA GLU A 427 10.00 -0.98 10.19
C GLU A 427 9.16 0.31 10.22
N HIS A 428 9.44 1.23 9.30
CA HIS A 428 8.82 2.56 9.23
C HIS A 428 8.81 3.31 10.58
N ASN A 429 7.64 3.62 11.13
CA ASN A 429 7.48 4.36 12.37
C ASN A 429 7.44 3.48 13.64
N LEU A 430 7.53 2.15 13.51
CA LEU A 430 7.47 1.24 14.67
C LEU A 430 8.71 1.40 15.58
N GLN A 431 8.48 1.62 16.87
CA GLN A 431 9.52 2.00 17.83
C GLN A 431 10.04 0.79 18.63
N ASN A 432 10.74 -0.14 17.98
CA ASN A 432 11.29 -1.36 18.61
C ASN A 432 10.22 -2.14 19.39
N VAL A 433 9.06 -2.33 18.74
CA VAL A 433 7.87 -2.95 19.32
C VAL A 433 8.14 -4.44 19.60
N ASN A 434 7.69 -4.90 20.77
CA ASN A 434 7.57 -6.32 21.09
C ASN A 434 6.10 -6.63 21.33
N VAL A 435 5.55 -7.63 20.65
CA VAL A 435 4.14 -7.99 20.78
C VAL A 435 3.96 -9.50 20.79
N GLN A 436 2.98 -9.95 21.57
CA GLN A 436 2.58 -11.35 21.66
C GLN A 436 1.18 -11.50 21.10
N ILE A 437 1.00 -12.46 20.20
CA ILE A 437 -0.26 -12.78 19.54
C ILE A 437 -0.66 -14.20 19.97
N PRO A 438 -1.71 -14.36 20.80
CA PRO A 438 -2.24 -15.67 21.14
C PRO A 438 -2.82 -16.37 19.91
N LEU A 439 -2.54 -17.67 19.76
CA LEU A 439 -3.08 -18.50 18.68
C LEU A 439 -4.39 -19.17 19.11
N GLY A 440 -5.22 -19.51 18.13
CA GLY A 440 -6.53 -20.15 18.31
C GLY A 440 -7.64 -19.18 18.71
N LEU A 441 -7.42 -17.87 18.52
CA LEU A 441 -8.33 -16.79 18.89
C LEU A 441 -8.70 -15.92 17.68
N LEU A 442 -9.78 -15.14 17.83
CA LEU A 442 -10.04 -13.96 17.00
C LEU A 442 -9.24 -12.78 17.57
N VAL A 443 -8.13 -12.42 16.92
CA VAL A 443 -7.24 -11.33 17.34
C VAL A 443 -7.48 -10.11 16.46
N CYS A 444 -7.72 -8.96 17.08
CA CYS A 444 -7.90 -7.68 16.38
C CYS A 444 -6.69 -6.77 16.61
N VAL A 445 -6.12 -6.23 15.54
CA VAL A 445 -5.09 -5.17 15.59
C VAL A 445 -5.77 -3.85 15.26
N THR A 446 -5.72 -2.91 16.19
CA THR A 446 -6.48 -1.66 16.11
C THR A 446 -5.60 -0.45 16.46
N GLY A 447 -6.19 0.75 16.48
CA GLY A 447 -5.50 2.02 16.70
C GLY A 447 -5.61 2.99 15.53
N VAL A 448 -5.17 4.23 15.71
CA VAL A 448 -5.41 5.33 14.76
C VAL A 448 -4.75 5.15 13.38
N SER A 449 -5.23 5.86 12.36
CA SER A 449 -4.61 5.82 11.02
C SER A 449 -3.17 6.31 11.10
N GLY A 450 -2.25 5.59 10.44
CA GLY A 450 -0.81 5.86 10.52
C GLY A 450 -0.10 5.35 11.78
N SER A 451 -0.76 4.63 12.70
CA SER A 451 -0.11 4.10 13.92
C SER A 451 0.87 2.94 13.68
N GLY A 452 0.87 2.36 12.48
CA GLY A 452 1.75 1.25 12.09
C GLY A 452 1.10 -0.13 12.02
N LYS A 453 -0.25 -0.23 12.02
CA LYS A 453 -1.00 -1.50 11.94
C LYS A 453 -0.60 -2.37 10.74
N SER A 454 -0.73 -1.85 9.52
CA SER A 454 -0.37 -2.56 8.28
C SER A 454 1.11 -2.91 8.25
N THR A 455 1.99 -2.03 8.75
CA THR A 455 3.42 -2.32 8.86
C THR A 455 3.70 -3.49 9.79
N LEU A 456 3.07 -3.54 10.97
CA LEU A 456 3.26 -4.61 11.94
C LEU A 456 2.75 -5.95 11.39
N VAL A 457 1.56 -5.95 10.79
CA VAL A 457 0.86 -7.17 10.39
C VAL A 457 1.25 -7.64 8.99
N GLN A 458 1.18 -6.78 7.97
CA GLN A 458 1.45 -7.16 6.58
C GLN A 458 2.94 -7.14 6.29
N ASP A 459 3.63 -6.04 6.57
CA ASP A 459 5.03 -5.89 6.15
C ASP A 459 6.00 -6.71 7.00
N VAL A 460 5.69 -6.93 8.28
CA VAL A 460 6.56 -7.67 9.20
C VAL A 460 6.03 -9.08 9.45
N LEU A 461 4.89 -9.22 10.14
CA LEU A 461 4.41 -10.54 10.58
C LEU A 461 4.11 -11.48 9.40
N LEU A 462 3.28 -11.04 8.45
CA LEU A 462 2.84 -11.85 7.33
C LEU A 462 4.02 -12.23 6.45
N ARG A 463 4.86 -11.27 6.04
CA ARG A 463 6.04 -11.56 5.21
C ARG A 463 7.03 -12.49 5.93
N ALA A 464 7.26 -12.31 7.24
CA ALA A 464 8.16 -13.18 8.00
C ALA A 464 7.61 -14.61 8.08
N LEU A 465 6.30 -14.75 8.30
CA LEU A 465 5.63 -16.05 8.29
C LEU A 465 5.61 -16.69 6.90
N MET A 466 5.36 -15.93 5.84
CA MET A 466 5.43 -16.43 4.46
C MET A 466 6.84 -16.90 4.11
N GLN A 467 7.88 -16.20 4.59
CA GLN A 467 9.27 -16.61 4.44
C GLN A 467 9.53 -17.92 5.18
N LYS A 468 9.09 -18.07 6.43
CA LYS A 468 9.33 -19.27 7.24
C LYS A 468 8.50 -20.50 6.84
N VAL A 469 7.22 -20.31 6.52
CA VAL A 469 6.28 -21.40 6.23
C VAL A 469 6.34 -21.81 4.76
N TYR A 470 6.45 -20.86 3.84
CA TYR A 470 6.41 -21.12 2.39
C TYR A 470 7.72 -20.88 1.65
N ARG A 471 8.78 -20.48 2.36
CA ARG A 471 10.06 -20.06 1.74
C ARG A 471 9.84 -18.93 0.72
N SER A 472 8.90 -18.03 1.01
CA SER A 472 8.66 -16.84 0.22
C SER A 472 9.92 -15.97 0.16
N ARG A 473 10.13 -15.29 -0.97
CA ARG A 473 11.24 -14.37 -1.18
C ARG A 473 10.93 -12.94 -0.78
N LEU A 474 9.71 -12.67 -0.31
CA LEU A 474 9.34 -11.36 0.20
C LEU A 474 10.09 -11.12 1.51
N LEU A 475 10.95 -10.10 1.52
CA LEU A 475 11.62 -9.69 2.75
C LEU A 475 10.61 -9.14 3.74
N PRO A 476 10.60 -9.65 4.98
CA PRO A 476 9.92 -8.97 6.07
C PRO A 476 10.58 -7.63 6.39
N GLY A 477 9.77 -6.69 6.88
CA GLY A 477 10.27 -5.46 7.47
C GLY A 477 11.23 -5.73 8.64
N ARG A 478 12.02 -4.71 9.00
CA ARG A 478 13.05 -4.78 10.04
C ARG A 478 12.47 -5.24 11.37
N HIS A 479 12.90 -6.40 11.83
CA HIS A 479 12.57 -6.96 13.14
C HIS A 479 13.75 -7.79 13.66
N LYS A 480 13.78 -8.10 14.97
CA LYS A 480 14.86 -8.92 15.54
C LYS A 480 14.58 -10.41 15.38
N LYS A 481 13.40 -10.86 15.83
CA LYS A 481 13.03 -12.28 15.85
C LYS A 481 11.52 -12.45 15.77
N LEU A 482 11.11 -13.58 15.18
CA LEU A 482 9.77 -14.12 15.25
C LEU A 482 9.85 -15.49 15.92
N ILE A 483 9.16 -15.68 17.04
CA ILE A 483 9.21 -16.88 17.88
C ILE A 483 7.83 -17.54 17.88
N GLY A 484 7.78 -18.88 17.83
CA GLY A 484 6.53 -19.65 17.84
C GLY A 484 5.91 -19.84 16.46
N TRP A 485 6.60 -19.44 15.38
CA TRP A 485 6.14 -19.61 14.01
C TRP A 485 5.97 -21.09 13.63
N GLU A 486 6.68 -22.00 14.31
CA GLU A 486 6.60 -23.45 14.16
C GLU A 486 5.22 -24.01 14.53
N GLN A 487 4.39 -23.24 15.23
CA GLN A 487 3.04 -23.61 15.64
C GLN A 487 1.99 -23.27 14.56
N VAL A 488 2.41 -22.71 13.43
CA VAL A 488 1.57 -22.31 12.30
C VAL A 488 1.98 -23.10 11.06
N ASP A 489 1.10 -23.99 10.60
CA ASP A 489 1.38 -24.86 9.45
C ASP A 489 1.07 -24.17 8.11
N LYS A 490 0.18 -23.18 8.14
CA LYS A 490 -0.32 -22.49 6.96
C LYS A 490 -0.66 -21.04 7.31
N VAL A 491 -0.28 -20.11 6.43
CA VAL A 491 -0.54 -18.68 6.57
C VAL A 491 -1.33 -18.24 5.35
N ILE A 492 -2.48 -17.61 5.55
CA ILE A 492 -3.35 -17.14 4.48
C ILE A 492 -3.54 -15.65 4.64
N ASP A 493 -3.11 -14.91 3.63
CA ASP A 493 -3.41 -13.50 3.48
C ASP A 493 -4.72 -13.34 2.68
N ILE A 494 -5.65 -12.56 3.23
CA ILE A 494 -6.92 -12.23 2.61
C ILE A 494 -7.02 -10.70 2.54
N ASP A 495 -6.30 -10.14 1.58
CA ASP A 495 -6.26 -8.71 1.28
C ASP A 495 -7.39 -8.27 0.34
N GLN A 496 -7.57 -6.95 0.21
CA GLN A 496 -8.57 -6.33 -0.66
C GLN A 496 -8.15 -6.24 -2.13
N SER A 497 -6.97 -6.77 -2.50
CA SER A 497 -6.52 -6.74 -3.89
C SER A 497 -7.50 -7.47 -4.82
N PRO A 498 -7.70 -6.99 -6.06
CA PRO A 498 -8.61 -7.65 -7.00
C PRO A 498 -8.22 -9.12 -7.21
N ILE A 499 -9.20 -10.04 -7.25
CA ILE A 499 -8.95 -11.46 -7.55
C ILE A 499 -8.33 -11.70 -8.94
N GLY A 500 -8.39 -10.70 -9.81
CA GLY A 500 -7.66 -10.64 -11.06
C GLY A 500 -7.84 -9.30 -11.75
N ARG A 501 -6.87 -8.93 -12.59
CA ARG A 501 -6.86 -7.65 -13.33
C ARG A 501 -7.52 -7.74 -14.71
N THR A 502 -8.05 -8.91 -15.08
CA THR A 502 -8.64 -9.15 -16.41
C THR A 502 -10.05 -9.72 -16.28
N PRO A 503 -10.94 -9.51 -17.28
CA PRO A 503 -12.27 -10.10 -17.29
C PRO A 503 -12.32 -11.63 -17.30
N ARG A 504 -11.16 -12.30 -17.48
CA ARG A 504 -11.04 -13.76 -17.43
C ARG A 504 -11.13 -14.32 -16.02
N SER A 505 -10.69 -13.54 -15.03
CA SER A 505 -10.90 -13.87 -13.64
C SER A 505 -12.33 -13.52 -13.25
N ASN A 506 -12.98 -14.42 -12.53
CA ASN A 506 -14.34 -14.28 -12.02
C ASN A 506 -14.54 -15.24 -10.83
N PRO A 507 -15.62 -15.11 -10.04
CA PRO A 507 -15.87 -15.95 -8.88
C PRO A 507 -15.78 -17.45 -9.19
N ALA A 508 -16.31 -17.89 -10.35
CA ALA A 508 -16.31 -19.30 -10.71
C ALA A 508 -14.90 -19.86 -11.02
N THR A 509 -14.06 -19.08 -11.69
CA THR A 509 -12.67 -19.48 -11.95
C THR A 509 -11.80 -19.43 -10.71
N TYR A 510 -11.97 -18.41 -9.86
CA TYR A 510 -11.14 -18.21 -8.68
C TYR A 510 -11.37 -19.31 -7.64
N THR A 511 -12.65 -19.64 -7.37
CA THR A 511 -13.01 -20.74 -6.46
C THR A 511 -12.74 -22.14 -7.03
N GLY A 512 -12.42 -22.23 -8.33
CA GLY A 512 -12.22 -23.52 -9.03
C GLY A 512 -13.52 -24.27 -9.35
N VAL A 513 -14.69 -23.76 -8.97
CA VAL A 513 -15.98 -24.42 -9.26
C VAL A 513 -16.24 -24.56 -10.75
N PHE A 514 -15.69 -23.65 -11.56
CA PHE A 514 -15.83 -23.70 -13.01
C PHE A 514 -15.22 -24.98 -13.62
N ASP A 515 -14.21 -25.56 -13.00
CA ASP A 515 -13.64 -26.83 -13.47
C ASP A 515 -14.60 -28.00 -13.31
N HIS A 516 -15.37 -28.01 -12.22
CA HIS A 516 -16.43 -28.99 -12.00
C HIS A 516 -17.58 -28.80 -12.98
N VAL A 517 -17.99 -27.56 -13.22
CA VAL A 517 -19.02 -27.21 -14.22
C VAL A 517 -18.59 -27.64 -15.63
N ARG A 518 -17.36 -27.35 -16.05
CA ARG A 518 -16.86 -27.75 -17.38
C ARG A 518 -16.81 -29.26 -17.56
N LYS A 519 -16.43 -30.00 -16.51
CA LYS A 519 -16.45 -31.47 -16.52
C LYS A 519 -17.88 -32.02 -16.67
N LEU A 520 -18.85 -31.40 -16.00
CA LEU A 520 -20.26 -31.75 -16.14
C LEU A 520 -20.77 -31.54 -17.57
N TYR A 521 -20.51 -30.37 -18.16
CA TYR A 521 -20.95 -30.07 -19.53
C TYR A 521 -20.33 -30.99 -20.58
N ALA A 522 -19.08 -31.44 -20.40
CA ALA A 522 -18.46 -32.43 -21.28
C ALA A 522 -19.10 -33.83 -21.19
N GLN A 523 -19.85 -34.12 -20.11
CA GLN A 523 -20.53 -35.41 -19.93
C GLN A 523 -21.94 -35.45 -20.51
N VAL A 524 -22.50 -34.30 -20.89
CA VAL A 524 -23.83 -34.17 -21.49
C VAL A 524 -23.88 -34.92 -22.85
N PRO A 525 -24.99 -35.60 -23.21
CA PRO A 525 -25.08 -36.39 -24.45
C PRO A 525 -24.71 -35.60 -25.71
N GLU A 526 -25.20 -34.38 -25.87
CA GLU A 526 -24.88 -33.52 -27.03
C GLU A 526 -23.37 -33.23 -27.12
N ALA A 527 -22.71 -33.01 -25.99
CA ALA A 527 -21.26 -32.78 -25.93
C ALA A 527 -20.48 -34.05 -26.29
N ARG A 528 -20.91 -35.21 -25.77
CA ARG A 528 -20.25 -36.50 -26.04
C ARG A 528 -20.35 -36.89 -27.50
N ILE A 529 -21.50 -36.71 -28.15
CA ILE A 529 -21.70 -36.99 -29.58
C ILE A 529 -20.78 -36.11 -30.43
N ARG A 530 -20.61 -34.84 -30.06
CA ARG A 530 -19.74 -33.87 -30.75
C ARG A 530 -18.25 -34.01 -30.38
N GLY A 531 -17.88 -34.92 -29.48
CA GLY A 531 -16.52 -35.10 -29.00
C GLY A 531 -15.97 -33.94 -28.16
N PHE A 532 -16.85 -33.09 -27.60
CA PHE A 532 -16.43 -31.92 -26.83
C PHE A 532 -15.84 -32.32 -25.48
N GLN A 533 -14.61 -31.87 -25.25
CA GLN A 533 -13.89 -32.04 -23.99
C GLN A 533 -14.11 -30.83 -23.05
N PRO A 534 -13.78 -30.93 -21.75
CA PRO A 534 -13.88 -29.81 -20.81
C PRO A 534 -13.11 -28.54 -21.26
N GLY A 535 -12.11 -28.69 -22.13
CA GLY A 535 -11.40 -27.58 -22.75
C GLY A 535 -12.27 -26.71 -23.67
N ARG A 536 -13.23 -27.30 -24.41
CA ARG A 536 -14.16 -26.55 -25.28
C ARG A 536 -15.03 -25.59 -24.48
N PHE A 537 -15.40 -25.97 -23.27
CA PHE A 537 -16.19 -25.20 -22.33
C PHE A 537 -15.36 -24.18 -21.53
N SER A 538 -14.07 -24.03 -21.82
CA SER A 538 -13.24 -22.98 -21.22
C SER A 538 -13.21 -21.75 -22.12
N PHE A 539 -13.57 -20.59 -21.59
CA PHE A 539 -13.38 -19.32 -22.31
C PHE A 539 -11.90 -18.92 -22.42
N ASN A 540 -11.00 -19.53 -21.63
CA ASN A 540 -9.56 -19.27 -21.68
C ASN A 540 -8.82 -20.05 -22.78
N VAL A 541 -9.45 -21.06 -23.39
CA VAL A 541 -8.81 -21.97 -24.35
C VAL A 541 -9.42 -21.79 -25.74
N ARG A 542 -8.57 -21.80 -26.77
CA ARG A 542 -9.03 -21.78 -28.16
C ARG A 542 -9.89 -23.01 -28.47
N GLY A 543 -10.94 -22.83 -29.26
CA GLY A 543 -11.87 -23.89 -29.63
C GLY A 543 -13.31 -23.46 -29.43
N GLY A 544 -13.77 -23.30 -28.18
CA GLY A 544 -15.18 -22.97 -27.90
C GLY A 544 -15.45 -21.52 -27.54
N ARG A 545 -14.42 -20.75 -27.19
CA ARG A 545 -14.53 -19.32 -26.88
C ARG A 545 -14.88 -18.49 -28.12
N CYS A 546 -15.36 -17.28 -27.91
CA CYS A 546 -15.49 -16.27 -28.96
C CYS A 546 -14.12 -15.75 -29.36
N GLU A 547 -13.74 -15.87 -30.65
CA GLU A 547 -12.43 -15.42 -31.12
C GLU A 547 -12.29 -13.89 -31.17
N ASN A 548 -13.39 -13.14 -31.36
CA ASN A 548 -13.36 -11.68 -31.44
C ASN A 548 -12.91 -11.00 -30.13
N CYS A 549 -13.39 -11.52 -28.99
CA CYS A 549 -12.98 -11.03 -27.67
C CYS A 549 -12.02 -11.98 -26.95
N ALA A 550 -11.49 -12.99 -27.65
CA ALA A 550 -10.65 -14.05 -27.09
C ALA A 550 -11.22 -14.71 -25.81
N GLY A 551 -12.54 -14.75 -25.65
CA GLY A 551 -13.25 -15.29 -24.48
C GLY A 551 -13.55 -14.32 -23.35
N ASP A 552 -13.11 -13.06 -23.43
CA ASP A 552 -13.32 -12.08 -22.35
C ASP A 552 -14.79 -11.63 -22.25
N GLY A 553 -15.51 -11.65 -23.37
CA GLY A 553 -16.90 -11.20 -23.48
C GLY A 553 -17.06 -9.68 -23.57
N GLN A 554 -16.01 -8.95 -23.22
CA GLN A 554 -15.89 -7.50 -23.34
C GLN A 554 -14.63 -7.15 -24.13
N ILE A 555 -14.59 -5.94 -24.66
CA ILE A 555 -13.46 -5.36 -25.37
C ILE A 555 -13.06 -4.10 -24.60
N LYS A 556 -11.79 -3.99 -24.26
CA LYS A 556 -11.24 -2.80 -23.59
C LYS A 556 -11.03 -1.70 -24.63
N ILE A 557 -11.62 -0.54 -24.39
CA ILE A 557 -11.41 0.67 -25.19
C ILE A 557 -10.47 1.58 -24.40
N GLU A 558 -9.34 1.91 -25.01
CA GLU A 558 -8.37 2.83 -24.42
C GLU A 558 -8.85 4.27 -24.56
N MET A 559 -8.83 5.00 -23.45
CA MET A 559 -9.27 6.39 -23.38
C MET A 559 -8.07 7.27 -22.98
N HIS A 560 -7.83 8.38 -23.70
CA HIS A 560 -6.62 9.18 -23.48
C HIS A 560 -6.58 9.96 -22.15
N PHE A 561 -7.74 10.42 -21.66
CA PHE A 561 -7.85 11.27 -20.46
C PHE A 561 -8.81 10.73 -19.40
N LEU A 562 -9.66 9.78 -19.79
CA LEU A 562 -10.61 9.12 -18.90
C LEU A 562 -10.12 7.70 -18.61
N PRO A 563 -10.57 7.07 -17.53
CA PRO A 563 -10.30 5.66 -17.30
C PRO A 563 -10.80 4.81 -18.47
N ASP A 564 -10.03 3.78 -18.83
CA ASP A 564 -10.39 2.83 -19.87
C ASP A 564 -11.74 2.17 -19.58
N VAL A 565 -12.53 1.94 -20.63
CA VAL A 565 -13.89 1.40 -20.50
C VAL A 565 -13.98 0.04 -21.18
N TYR A 566 -14.65 -0.91 -20.53
CA TYR A 566 -14.98 -2.21 -21.11
C TYR A 566 -16.35 -2.15 -21.78
N VAL A 567 -16.37 -2.37 -23.10
CA VAL A 567 -17.61 -2.45 -23.88
C VAL A 567 -17.95 -3.90 -24.18
N THR A 568 -19.24 -4.24 -24.15
CA THR A 568 -19.70 -5.60 -24.45
C THR A 568 -19.33 -5.98 -25.89
N CYS A 569 -18.75 -7.18 -26.08
CA CYS A 569 -18.36 -7.66 -27.41
C CYS A 569 -19.58 -7.82 -28.32
N GLU A 570 -19.56 -7.17 -29.48
CA GLU A 570 -20.69 -7.15 -30.43
C GLU A 570 -21.00 -8.53 -31.03
N VAL A 571 -19.98 -9.37 -31.21
CA VAL A 571 -20.11 -10.69 -31.86
C VAL A 571 -20.78 -11.72 -30.94
N CYS A 572 -20.31 -11.84 -29.70
CA CYS A 572 -20.87 -12.81 -28.74
C CYS A 572 -21.93 -12.20 -27.82
N LYS A 573 -22.14 -10.88 -27.86
CA LYS A 573 -23.05 -10.13 -26.97
C LYS A 573 -22.78 -10.44 -25.49
N GLY A 574 -21.51 -10.49 -25.11
CA GLY A 574 -21.09 -10.81 -23.73
C GLY A 574 -21.08 -12.30 -23.38
N ARG A 575 -21.53 -13.21 -24.25
CA ARG A 575 -21.65 -14.64 -23.94
C ARG A 575 -20.34 -15.41 -23.86
N ARG A 576 -19.20 -14.81 -24.23
CA ARG A 576 -17.83 -15.39 -24.18
C ARG A 576 -17.56 -16.62 -25.07
N TYR A 577 -18.58 -17.28 -25.60
CA TYR A 577 -18.48 -18.49 -26.40
C TYR A 577 -18.98 -18.31 -27.83
N ASN A 578 -18.55 -19.20 -28.72
CA ASN A 578 -19.12 -19.32 -30.06
C ASN A 578 -20.49 -20.03 -30.02
N ARG A 579 -21.25 -19.90 -31.11
CA ARG A 579 -22.61 -20.43 -31.21
C ARG A 579 -22.68 -21.94 -30.99
N GLU A 580 -21.76 -22.70 -31.58
CA GLU A 580 -21.71 -24.17 -31.50
C GLU A 580 -21.56 -24.68 -30.06
N THR A 581 -20.81 -23.96 -29.22
CA THR A 581 -20.59 -24.35 -27.82
C THR A 581 -21.82 -24.05 -26.97
N LEU A 582 -22.56 -22.99 -27.30
CA LEU A 582 -23.79 -22.59 -26.60
C LEU A 582 -25.00 -23.48 -26.90
N GLU A 583 -24.93 -24.33 -27.92
CA GLU A 583 -25.97 -25.31 -28.23
C GLU A 583 -26.03 -26.46 -27.22
N VAL A 584 -24.92 -26.76 -26.53
CA VAL A 584 -24.91 -27.76 -25.47
C VAL A 584 -25.57 -27.20 -24.22
N LYS A 585 -26.62 -27.88 -23.75
CA LYS A 585 -27.42 -27.46 -22.60
C LYS A 585 -27.45 -28.52 -21.51
N TYR A 586 -27.34 -28.08 -20.27
CA TYR A 586 -27.62 -28.90 -19.08
C TYR A 586 -28.87 -28.33 -18.41
N LYS A 587 -29.89 -29.16 -18.17
CA LYS A 587 -31.22 -28.73 -17.68
C LYS A 587 -31.77 -27.50 -18.43
N GLY A 588 -31.62 -27.47 -19.75
CA GLY A 588 -32.10 -26.37 -20.61
C GLY A 588 -31.23 -25.10 -20.62
N ARG A 589 -30.14 -25.04 -19.85
CA ARG A 589 -29.24 -23.87 -19.74
C ARG A 589 -27.90 -24.13 -20.41
N SER A 590 -27.43 -23.19 -21.22
CA SER A 590 -26.07 -23.23 -21.79
C SER A 590 -25.02 -22.85 -20.75
N ILE A 591 -23.74 -23.08 -21.04
CA ILE A 591 -22.67 -22.71 -20.12
C ILE A 591 -22.60 -21.19 -19.85
N SER A 592 -22.96 -20.36 -20.83
CA SER A 592 -23.04 -18.91 -20.64
C SER A 592 -24.21 -18.53 -19.74
N ASP A 593 -25.32 -19.27 -19.79
CA ASP A 593 -26.47 -19.01 -18.92
C ASP A 593 -26.11 -19.35 -17.46
N VAL A 594 -25.37 -20.45 -17.24
CA VAL A 594 -24.85 -20.80 -15.91
C VAL A 594 -23.89 -19.73 -15.38
N LEU A 595 -23.00 -19.20 -16.21
CA LEU A 595 -22.12 -18.10 -15.81
C LEU A 595 -22.88 -16.79 -15.52
N ALA A 596 -24.10 -16.63 -16.02
CA ALA A 596 -24.93 -15.45 -15.78
C ALA A 596 -25.81 -15.57 -14.52
N MET A 597 -25.94 -16.77 -13.95
CA MET A 597 -26.69 -17.01 -12.72
C MET A 597 -26.01 -16.37 -11.51
N SER A 598 -26.81 -15.96 -10.53
CA SER A 598 -26.33 -15.62 -9.20
C SER A 598 -25.80 -16.88 -8.48
N VAL A 599 -25.02 -16.69 -7.42
CA VAL A 599 -24.54 -17.80 -6.58
C VAL A 599 -25.71 -18.57 -5.96
N ASP A 600 -26.75 -17.89 -5.50
CA ASP A 600 -27.92 -18.53 -4.88
C ASP A 600 -28.75 -19.32 -5.91
N GLU A 601 -28.96 -18.77 -7.10
CA GLU A 601 -29.59 -19.51 -8.21
C GLU A 601 -28.78 -20.75 -8.59
N ALA A 602 -27.45 -20.62 -8.64
CA ALA A 602 -26.56 -21.73 -8.96
C ALA A 602 -26.55 -22.80 -7.86
N LEU A 603 -26.65 -22.39 -6.58
CA LEU A 603 -26.76 -23.28 -5.44
C LEU A 603 -28.00 -24.19 -5.56
N GLU A 604 -29.15 -23.61 -5.90
CA GLU A 604 -30.39 -24.35 -6.13
C GLU A 604 -30.30 -25.23 -7.38
N PHE A 605 -29.75 -24.69 -8.47
CA PHE A 605 -29.64 -25.40 -9.75
C PHE A 605 -28.73 -26.64 -9.68
N PHE A 606 -27.63 -26.54 -8.92
CA PHE A 606 -26.62 -27.59 -8.73
C PHE A 606 -26.76 -28.36 -7.41
N GLN A 607 -27.89 -28.26 -6.71
CA GLN A 607 -28.12 -28.93 -5.43
C GLN A 607 -27.79 -30.45 -5.41
N ASN A 608 -27.95 -31.13 -6.55
CA ASN A 608 -27.70 -32.57 -6.71
C ASN A 608 -26.22 -32.92 -7.01
N ILE A 609 -25.33 -31.92 -7.07
CA ILE A 609 -23.91 -32.10 -7.37
C ILE A 609 -23.08 -31.60 -6.18
N PRO A 610 -22.75 -32.48 -5.21
CA PRO A 610 -22.16 -32.07 -3.93
C PRO A 610 -20.89 -31.22 -4.03
N PRO A 611 -19.93 -31.48 -4.95
CA PRO A 611 -18.75 -30.63 -5.08
C PRO A 611 -19.06 -29.19 -5.46
N ILE A 612 -20.03 -28.97 -6.36
CA ILE A 612 -20.45 -27.64 -6.80
C ILE A 612 -21.28 -26.97 -5.70
N LYS A 613 -22.25 -27.71 -5.13
CA LYS A 613 -23.11 -27.22 -4.04
C LYS A 613 -22.29 -26.64 -2.89
N ARG A 614 -21.30 -27.38 -2.38
CA ARG A 614 -20.47 -26.93 -1.25
C ARG A 614 -19.75 -25.61 -1.51
N GLN A 615 -19.24 -25.41 -2.72
CA GLN A 615 -18.54 -24.16 -3.09
C GLN A 615 -19.51 -22.98 -3.26
N MET A 616 -20.70 -23.23 -3.80
CA MET A 616 -21.76 -22.23 -3.87
C MET A 616 -22.26 -21.83 -2.48
N GLU A 617 -22.45 -22.82 -1.60
CA GLU A 617 -22.88 -22.61 -0.21
C GLU A 617 -21.87 -21.76 0.56
N THR A 618 -20.56 -22.00 0.40
CA THR A 618 -19.54 -21.15 1.01
C THR A 618 -19.55 -19.71 0.50
N LEU A 619 -19.88 -19.47 -0.77
CA LEU A 619 -19.99 -18.12 -1.33
C LEU A 619 -21.25 -17.42 -0.81
N SER A 620 -22.36 -18.14 -0.66
CA SER A 620 -23.61 -17.61 -0.08
C SER A 620 -23.45 -17.28 1.40
N ASP A 621 -22.78 -18.16 2.17
CA ASP A 621 -22.50 -17.99 3.61
C ASP A 621 -21.68 -16.72 3.92
N VAL A 622 -20.76 -16.33 3.04
CA VAL A 622 -19.98 -15.07 3.17
C VAL A 622 -20.75 -13.83 2.67
N GLY A 623 -22.02 -13.99 2.28
CA GLY A 623 -22.89 -12.90 1.84
C GLY A 623 -22.79 -12.55 0.36
N LEU A 624 -22.21 -13.41 -0.49
CA LEU A 624 -22.05 -13.17 -1.93
C LEU A 624 -23.08 -13.90 -2.80
N GLY A 625 -24.23 -14.27 -2.22
CA GLY A 625 -25.32 -14.96 -2.91
C GLY A 625 -25.81 -14.27 -4.18
N TYR A 626 -25.75 -12.93 -4.20
CA TYR A 626 -26.20 -12.08 -5.29
C TYR A 626 -25.24 -11.97 -6.48
N ILE A 627 -23.95 -12.32 -6.30
CA ILE A 627 -22.94 -12.13 -7.35
C ILE A 627 -23.14 -13.15 -8.46
N LYS A 628 -22.93 -12.72 -9.72
CA LYS A 628 -22.96 -13.63 -10.86
C LYS A 628 -21.68 -14.45 -10.95
N LEU A 629 -21.80 -15.75 -11.22
CA LEU A 629 -20.65 -16.66 -11.32
C LEU A 629 -19.56 -16.21 -12.29
N GLY A 630 -19.98 -15.65 -13.42
CA GLY A 630 -19.13 -15.14 -14.48
C GLY A 630 -18.81 -13.66 -14.39
N GLN A 631 -19.21 -12.94 -13.33
CA GLN A 631 -18.96 -11.51 -13.16
C GLN A 631 -17.45 -11.21 -13.30
N PRO A 632 -17.05 -10.31 -14.22
CA PRO A 632 -15.64 -9.96 -14.39
C PRO A 632 -15.00 -9.51 -13.08
N ALA A 633 -13.78 -9.97 -12.80
CA ALA A 633 -13.04 -9.54 -11.60
C ALA A 633 -12.82 -8.03 -11.49
N PRO A 634 -12.56 -7.27 -12.58
CA PRO A 634 -12.42 -5.81 -12.49
C PRO A 634 -13.70 -5.06 -12.09
N THR A 635 -14.86 -5.71 -12.14
CA THR A 635 -16.15 -5.11 -11.74
C THR A 635 -16.58 -5.53 -10.34
N LEU A 636 -15.70 -6.20 -9.57
CA LEU A 636 -15.95 -6.56 -8.19
C LEU A 636 -15.37 -5.48 -7.27
N SER A 637 -16.05 -5.19 -6.16
CA SER A 637 -15.50 -4.33 -5.13
C SER A 637 -14.34 -5.02 -4.39
N GLY A 638 -13.51 -4.24 -3.68
CA GLY A 638 -12.42 -4.79 -2.85
C GLY A 638 -12.95 -5.79 -1.80
N GLY A 639 -14.03 -5.43 -1.10
CA GLY A 639 -14.69 -6.30 -0.12
C GLY A 639 -15.35 -7.54 -0.74
N GLU A 640 -15.89 -7.46 -1.97
CA GLU A 640 -16.36 -8.65 -2.70
C GLU A 640 -15.21 -9.59 -3.06
N ALA A 641 -14.11 -9.03 -3.58
CA ALA A 641 -12.91 -9.80 -3.93
C ALA A 641 -12.34 -10.52 -2.70
N GLN A 642 -12.25 -9.82 -1.57
CA GLN A 642 -11.79 -10.37 -0.29
C GLN A 642 -12.69 -11.51 0.20
N ARG A 643 -14.02 -11.34 0.17
CA ARG A 643 -14.97 -12.39 0.55
C ARG A 643 -14.90 -13.62 -0.36
N ILE A 644 -14.63 -13.45 -1.66
CA ILE A 644 -14.37 -14.59 -2.57
C ILE A 644 -13.10 -15.36 -2.16
N LYS A 645 -12.03 -14.66 -1.76
CA LYS A 645 -10.80 -15.28 -1.23
C LYS A 645 -11.11 -16.07 0.03
N LEU A 646 -11.86 -15.48 0.97
CA LEU A 646 -12.31 -16.14 2.20
C LEU A 646 -13.11 -17.41 1.90
N ALA A 647 -14.10 -17.33 1.01
CA ALA A 647 -14.90 -18.48 0.59
C ALA A 647 -14.06 -19.61 -0.02
N SER A 648 -13.01 -19.26 -0.78
CA SER A 648 -12.08 -20.24 -1.36
C SER A 648 -11.26 -21.00 -0.32
N GLU A 649 -11.06 -20.43 0.87
CA GLU A 649 -10.34 -21.09 1.96
C GLU A 649 -11.27 -21.88 2.88
N LEU A 650 -12.50 -21.41 3.10
CA LEU A 650 -13.51 -22.12 3.92
C LEU A 650 -13.84 -23.52 3.39
N HIS A 651 -13.79 -23.72 2.07
CA HIS A 651 -14.06 -25.04 1.49
C HIS A 651 -12.92 -26.06 1.73
N LYS A 652 -11.73 -25.60 2.13
CA LYS A 652 -10.55 -26.45 2.32
C LYS A 652 -10.61 -27.09 3.71
N ARG A 653 -10.00 -28.27 3.86
CA ARG A 653 -9.95 -28.93 5.18
C ARG A 653 -9.06 -28.09 6.11
N ALA A 654 -9.63 -27.68 7.25
CA ALA A 654 -8.88 -27.00 8.30
C ALA A 654 -7.84 -27.95 8.91
N THR A 655 -6.64 -27.43 9.15
CA THR A 655 -5.59 -28.14 9.90
C THR A 655 -5.66 -27.87 11.40
N GLY A 656 -6.40 -26.83 11.82
CA GLY A 656 -6.45 -26.35 13.21
C GLY A 656 -5.23 -25.51 13.62
N ASN A 657 -4.28 -25.29 12.69
CA ASN A 657 -3.06 -24.51 12.91
C ASN A 657 -2.82 -23.50 11.78
N THR A 658 -3.88 -23.07 11.10
CA THR A 658 -3.78 -22.05 10.06
C THR A 658 -3.93 -20.65 10.68
N LEU A 659 -3.09 -19.70 10.26
CA LEU A 659 -3.25 -18.29 10.56
C LEU A 659 -3.89 -17.59 9.35
N TYR A 660 -5.04 -16.97 9.56
CA TYR A 660 -5.69 -16.10 8.59
C TYR A 660 -5.41 -14.65 8.95
N VAL A 661 -4.95 -13.86 7.98
CA VAL A 661 -4.73 -12.41 8.12
C VAL A 661 -5.74 -11.70 7.21
N LEU A 662 -6.55 -10.82 7.80
CA LEU A 662 -7.55 -10.02 7.09
C LEU A 662 -7.26 -8.54 7.33
N ASP A 663 -7.27 -7.76 6.25
CA ASP A 663 -7.12 -6.30 6.28
C ASP A 663 -8.47 -5.64 6.04
N GLU A 664 -8.97 -4.93 7.06
CA GLU A 664 -10.24 -4.19 7.07
C GLU A 664 -11.39 -4.93 6.36
N PRO A 665 -11.77 -6.15 6.80
CA PRO A 665 -12.76 -6.94 6.09
C PRO A 665 -14.19 -6.40 6.17
N THR A 666 -14.43 -5.34 6.95
CA THR A 666 -15.72 -4.64 6.99
C THR A 666 -15.85 -3.50 5.97
N THR A 667 -14.80 -3.18 5.21
CA THR A 667 -14.87 -2.16 4.15
C THR A 667 -16.03 -2.47 3.19
N GLY A 668 -16.93 -1.50 3.02
CA GLY A 668 -18.13 -1.62 2.18
C GLY A 668 -19.14 -2.67 2.58
N LEU A 669 -19.20 -3.02 3.88
CA LEU A 669 -20.21 -3.92 4.41
C LEU A 669 -21.25 -3.16 5.25
N HIS A 670 -22.51 -3.41 4.92
CA HIS A 670 -23.63 -3.07 5.79
C HIS A 670 -23.60 -3.91 7.08
N PHE A 671 -24.19 -3.40 8.17
CA PHE A 671 -24.22 -4.05 9.50
C PHE A 671 -24.63 -5.53 9.46
N GLU A 672 -25.64 -5.87 8.65
CA GLU A 672 -26.11 -7.25 8.48
C GLU A 672 -25.06 -8.18 7.87
N ASP A 673 -24.22 -7.66 6.97
CA ASP A 673 -23.16 -8.44 6.34
C ASP A 673 -21.92 -8.54 7.23
N ILE A 674 -21.64 -7.53 8.05
CA ILE A 674 -20.66 -7.63 9.15
C ILE A 674 -21.05 -8.77 10.10
N ARG A 675 -22.34 -8.86 10.47
CA ARG A 675 -22.86 -9.95 11.31
C ARG A 675 -22.60 -11.33 10.69
N LYS A 676 -22.88 -11.51 9.40
CA LYS A 676 -22.63 -12.77 8.67
C LYS A 676 -21.13 -13.08 8.59
N LEU A 677 -20.31 -12.09 8.26
CA LEU A 677 -18.86 -12.21 8.21
C LEU A 677 -18.30 -12.69 9.55
N LEU A 678 -18.71 -12.06 10.66
CA LEU A 678 -18.30 -12.46 12.00
C LEU A 678 -18.67 -13.92 12.31
N GLN A 679 -19.86 -14.38 11.90
CA GLN A 679 -20.23 -15.79 12.05
C GLN A 679 -19.26 -16.73 11.31
N VAL A 680 -18.83 -16.33 10.12
CA VAL A 680 -17.85 -17.09 9.33
C VAL A 680 -16.47 -17.10 10.00
N LEU A 681 -15.98 -15.94 10.46
CA LEU A 681 -14.69 -15.84 11.16
C LEU A 681 -14.70 -16.66 12.45
N GLN A 682 -15.79 -16.62 13.20
CA GLN A 682 -15.96 -17.41 14.42
C GLN A 682 -15.98 -18.93 14.14
N ARG A 683 -16.51 -19.38 12.99
CA ARG A 683 -16.41 -20.79 12.56
C ARG A 683 -14.96 -21.18 12.28
N LEU A 684 -14.16 -20.31 11.66
CA LEU A 684 -12.73 -20.57 11.42
C LEU A 684 -11.96 -20.72 12.73
N VAL A 685 -12.20 -19.83 13.70
CA VAL A 685 -11.58 -19.90 15.04
C VAL A 685 -12.03 -21.15 15.78
N SER A 686 -13.32 -21.49 15.71
CA SER A 686 -13.86 -22.70 16.37
C SER A 686 -13.30 -24.01 15.79
N ALA A 687 -12.78 -23.99 14.56
CA ALA A 687 -12.04 -25.11 13.98
C ALA A 687 -10.57 -25.19 14.45
N GLY A 688 -10.16 -24.35 15.40
CA GLY A 688 -8.82 -24.28 15.99
C GLY A 688 -7.88 -23.27 15.34
N ASN A 689 -8.28 -22.64 14.23
CA ASN A 689 -7.43 -21.70 13.51
C ASN A 689 -7.32 -20.35 14.24
N THR A 690 -6.33 -19.56 13.86
CA THR A 690 -6.19 -18.18 14.35
C THR A 690 -6.65 -17.22 13.27
N VAL A 691 -7.48 -16.25 13.63
CA VAL A 691 -7.93 -15.20 12.70
C VAL A 691 -7.43 -13.87 13.25
N LEU A 692 -6.50 -13.25 12.53
CA LEU A 692 -5.96 -11.93 12.84
C LEU A 692 -6.58 -10.92 11.87
N VAL A 693 -7.19 -9.89 12.42
CA VAL A 693 -7.92 -8.86 11.67
C VAL A 693 -7.33 -7.50 11.98
N ILE A 694 -7.06 -6.69 10.96
CA ILE A 694 -6.81 -5.25 11.12
C ILE A 694 -8.16 -4.55 10.99
N GLU A 695 -8.62 -3.88 12.05
CA GLU A 695 -9.95 -3.25 12.04
C GLU A 695 -10.06 -1.99 12.87
N HIS A 696 -11.01 -1.17 12.43
CA HIS A 696 -11.48 0.06 13.05
C HIS A 696 -12.97 0.00 13.41
N ASN A 697 -13.72 -0.94 12.83
CA ASN A 697 -15.13 -1.11 13.12
C ASN A 697 -15.35 -1.69 14.52
N LEU A 698 -16.06 -0.95 15.38
CA LEU A 698 -16.27 -1.32 16.78
C LEU A 698 -17.06 -2.62 16.95
N ASP A 699 -17.91 -3.02 15.99
CA ASP A 699 -18.62 -4.29 16.05
C ASP A 699 -17.70 -5.50 15.89
N VAL A 700 -16.62 -5.37 15.12
CA VAL A 700 -15.59 -6.41 15.02
C VAL A 700 -14.68 -6.37 16.24
N VAL A 701 -14.25 -5.17 16.65
CA VAL A 701 -13.36 -4.99 17.80
C VAL A 701 -13.99 -5.54 19.09
N LYS A 702 -15.27 -5.26 19.34
CA LYS A 702 -15.99 -5.75 20.53
C LYS A 702 -16.24 -7.26 20.51
N THR A 703 -16.24 -7.90 19.34
CA THR A 703 -16.46 -9.35 19.18
C THR A 703 -15.16 -10.15 19.16
N ALA A 704 -14.00 -9.49 19.13
CA ALA A 704 -12.69 -10.12 19.21
C ALA A 704 -12.44 -10.77 20.58
N ASP A 705 -11.61 -11.82 20.59
CA ASP A 705 -11.17 -12.46 21.84
C ASP A 705 -9.96 -11.72 22.44
N TRP A 706 -9.13 -11.10 21.59
CA TRP A 706 -7.91 -10.39 21.97
C TRP A 706 -7.67 -9.17 21.08
N ILE A 707 -7.18 -8.08 21.66
CA ILE A 707 -6.87 -6.83 20.97
C ILE A 707 -5.39 -6.47 21.16
N VAL A 708 -4.78 -5.96 20.10
CA VAL A 708 -3.50 -5.24 20.12
C VAL A 708 -3.75 -3.82 19.61
N ASP A 709 -3.70 -2.84 20.50
CA ASP A 709 -3.91 -1.42 20.17
C ASP A 709 -2.58 -0.70 19.91
N LEU A 710 -2.46 -0.07 18.74
CA LEU A 710 -1.27 0.67 18.30
C LEU A 710 -1.50 2.18 18.29
N GLY A 711 -0.53 2.94 18.78
CA GLY A 711 -0.63 4.39 18.87
C GLY A 711 0.53 4.99 19.66
N PRO A 712 0.30 6.04 20.47
CA PRO A 712 -0.99 6.69 20.75
C PRO A 712 -1.51 7.55 19.58
N GLU A 713 -0.63 8.01 18.69
CA GLU A 713 -0.98 8.79 17.50
C GLU A 713 -0.52 8.11 16.20
N GLY A 714 -0.74 8.74 15.05
CA GLY A 714 -0.20 8.33 13.76
C GLY A 714 1.20 8.91 13.49
N GLY A 715 1.92 8.34 12.51
CA GLY A 715 3.21 8.86 12.06
C GLY A 715 4.33 8.68 13.08
N ASP A 716 5.17 9.69 13.22
CA ASP A 716 6.34 9.72 14.12
C ASP A 716 5.95 9.67 15.62
N GLN A 717 4.76 10.16 15.98
CA GLN A 717 4.20 10.09 17.33
C GLN A 717 3.54 8.72 17.65
N GLY A 718 3.45 7.83 16.66
CA GLY A 718 2.88 6.50 16.77
C GLY A 718 3.91 5.38 16.92
N GLY A 719 3.51 4.18 16.50
CA GLY A 719 4.39 3.03 16.40
C GLY A 719 4.75 2.36 17.73
N LYS A 720 3.93 2.55 18.76
CA LYS A 720 4.02 1.84 20.04
C LYS A 720 2.75 1.02 20.27
N VAL A 721 2.88 -0.02 21.08
CA VAL A 721 1.74 -0.74 21.63
C VAL A 721 1.24 0.06 22.83
N VAL A 722 -0.04 0.46 22.79
CA VAL A 722 -0.69 1.24 23.85
C VAL A 722 -1.30 0.29 24.86
N ALA A 723 -2.18 -0.59 24.40
CA ALA A 723 -2.87 -1.58 25.23
C ALA A 723 -2.92 -2.95 24.52
N VAL A 724 -2.90 -4.02 25.30
CA VAL A 724 -3.05 -5.40 24.82
C VAL A 724 -3.88 -6.17 25.83
N GLY A 725 -4.89 -6.91 25.37
CA GLY A 725 -5.75 -7.69 26.24
C GLY A 725 -7.08 -8.03 25.60
N THR A 726 -8.04 -8.42 26.44
CA THR A 726 -9.45 -8.52 26.06
C THR A 726 -10.04 -7.13 25.74
N PRO A 727 -11.14 -7.06 24.97
CA PRO A 727 -11.87 -5.81 24.75
C PRO A 727 -12.17 -5.01 26.02
N GLU A 728 -12.53 -5.67 27.12
CA GLU A 728 -12.82 -5.03 28.40
C GLU A 728 -11.57 -4.43 29.06
N GLU A 729 -10.43 -5.11 28.96
CA GLU A 729 -9.14 -4.61 29.47
C GLU A 729 -8.65 -3.41 28.68
N VAL A 730 -8.78 -3.43 27.35
CA VAL A 730 -8.42 -2.29 26.49
C VAL A 730 -9.37 -1.11 26.73
N ALA A 731 -10.66 -1.37 26.94
CA ALA A 731 -11.64 -0.32 27.28
C ALA A 731 -11.36 0.37 28.62
N ALA A 732 -10.67 -0.31 29.55
CA ALA A 732 -10.27 0.27 30.83
C ALA A 732 -9.01 1.15 30.75
N ASP A 733 -8.25 1.08 29.66
CA ASP A 733 -7.03 1.85 29.46
C ASP A 733 -7.34 3.29 28.99
N PRO A 734 -7.01 4.33 29.78
CA PRO A 734 -7.33 5.71 29.44
C PRO A 734 -6.46 6.27 28.30
N ASP A 735 -5.30 5.67 28.03
CA ASP A 735 -4.36 6.10 27.00
C ASP A 735 -4.73 5.54 25.62
N SER A 736 -5.58 4.50 25.57
CA SER A 736 -6.12 3.93 24.33
C SER A 736 -7.27 4.77 23.78
N HIS A 737 -7.09 5.36 22.60
CA HIS A 737 -8.22 5.99 21.88
C HIS A 737 -9.29 4.97 21.54
N THR A 738 -8.89 3.77 21.11
CA THR A 738 -9.80 2.65 20.85
C THR A 738 -10.60 2.30 22.10
N GLY A 739 -9.93 2.18 23.25
CA GLY A 739 -10.54 1.85 24.53
C GLY A 739 -11.66 2.81 24.93
N ARG A 740 -11.49 4.12 24.71
CA ARG A 740 -12.51 5.13 25.00
C ARG A 740 -13.83 4.90 24.24
N PHE A 741 -13.76 4.64 22.93
CA PHE A 741 -14.95 4.36 22.12
C PHE A 741 -15.52 2.96 22.42
N LEU A 742 -14.64 2.00 22.69
CA LEU A 742 -15.05 0.63 23.03
C LEU A 742 -15.81 0.57 24.36
N ALA A 743 -15.44 1.39 25.33
CA ALA A 743 -16.15 1.52 26.61
C ALA A 743 -17.60 2.00 26.45
N GLU A 744 -17.88 2.88 25.49
CA GLU A 744 -19.25 3.33 25.18
C GLU A 744 -20.10 2.17 24.62
N VAL A 745 -19.53 1.39 23.71
CA VAL A 745 -20.22 0.26 23.06
C VAL A 745 -20.40 -0.94 24.00
N LEU A 746 -19.46 -1.17 24.93
CA LEU A 746 -19.55 -2.19 25.98
C LEU A 746 -20.44 -1.75 27.17
N GLY A 747 -20.85 -0.48 27.23
CA GLY A 747 -21.71 0.05 28.29
C GLY A 747 -21.01 0.30 29.63
N SER A 748 -19.67 0.45 29.64
CA SER A 748 -18.86 0.64 30.86
C SER A 748 -18.61 2.11 31.23
N LEU A 749 -19.03 3.08 30.42
CA LEU A 749 -19.04 4.52 30.75
C LEU A 749 -20.45 5.13 30.60
N PRO A 750 -20.89 6.02 31.51
CA PRO A 750 -22.14 6.75 31.34
C PRO A 750 -22.03 7.72 30.17
N LEU A 751 -23.03 7.71 29.29
CA LEU A 751 -23.24 8.62 28.16
C LEU A 751 -23.03 10.09 28.58
N THR A 752 -21.85 10.66 28.30
CA THR A 752 -21.72 12.12 28.24
C THR A 752 -22.22 12.59 26.89
N VAL A 753 -23.53 12.82 26.80
CA VAL A 753 -24.11 13.66 25.75
C VAL A 753 -23.61 15.08 26.01
N ALA A 754 -22.47 15.44 25.42
CA ALA A 754 -21.97 16.81 25.41
C ALA A 754 -22.85 17.64 24.47
N GLY A 755 -24.01 18.07 24.97
CA GLY A 755 -24.98 18.81 24.16
C GLY A 755 -26.33 19.05 24.82
N ALA A 756 -26.37 19.45 26.10
CA ALA A 756 -27.59 19.99 26.72
C ALA A 756 -27.29 21.31 27.43
N ALA A 757 -27.74 22.39 26.79
CA ALA A 757 -28.01 23.74 27.27
C ALA A 757 -27.43 24.17 28.65
N ARG A 758 -26.56 25.20 28.61
CA ARG A 758 -26.41 26.15 29.73
C ARG A 758 -27.74 26.90 29.90
N GLY A 759 -28.66 26.31 30.64
CA GLY A 759 -29.86 26.95 31.15
C GLY A 759 -29.50 27.86 32.33
N SER A 760 -29.85 29.14 32.19
CA SER A 760 -29.77 30.17 33.21
C SER A 760 -30.35 29.72 34.55
N THR A 761 -29.61 29.91 35.64
CA THR A 761 -30.20 30.13 36.96
C THR A 761 -29.50 31.29 37.64
N THR A 762 -30.30 32.33 37.85
CA THR A 762 -30.06 33.52 38.64
C THR A 762 -29.72 33.19 40.10
N ARG A 763 -28.67 33.83 40.61
CA ARG A 763 -28.72 34.69 41.80
C ARG A 763 -27.64 35.75 41.72
#